data_AF-A0AAE0U9X4-F1
#
_entry.id   AF-A0AAE0U9X4-F1
#
_cell.length_a   1.000
_cell.length_b   1.000
_cell.length_c   1.000
_cell.angle_alpha   90.00
_cell.angle_beta   90.00
_cell.angle_gamma   90.00
#
_symmetry.space_group_name_H-M   'P 1'
#
loop_
_entity.id
_entity.type
_entity.pdbx_description
1 polymer ?
#
loop_
_entity_poly.entity_id
_entity_poly.type
_entity_poly.pdbx_seq_one_letter_code
_entity_poly.pdbx_strand_id
1 'polypeptide(L)'
;MQFQNSKVAAARVGTCHGSRERARGCNAIFTSRPAIHFVSPVSPIRPDYQPGLDHLCRAGSQSFGYSFPPHFLFPKMESQETAKRPIEEPTEAVALQDAEPATKRVKLDDAAPAPQVQEEPSKPQPEAQPQTENEKPKEQRQDDRDKRRGIAPIKKEYLVVPPSQVAKTAEVVDDDAAEGRTAPDVEAATGKEGKKKRPKGQNKEREFGIFADAQRLCNSVAWTPEFSPRHCKHGDRCNALHDIRKYLKEGRRPDLKVFGGKCPVWETHGKCSSGWRCLFVESHMKEIEHEDGRKELVLTEDPTKIKPETTPSVPPEEESMDARAGVYNVVPPAVKLALSRKKIQHEKSDQYLKWMAKDSELARIHYHKQKDDDDVAKDYAAQYVEPPLKPSEKRRIYFGRETPVLAPLTTQGNLPFRRLCVELGAEITYSEMALGLPLLQGQKADWTLMRAHESEITPPRYTPTGIVDPAYDNAKDLKFGVQITANAPWIAIKSAETLARYLPHLRAIDLNCGCPIDMVYKSGAGSALLDAPSKLERMIRGMNTVSGDVPITAKIRMGVRDDRLTAQKLVERLALGAPDIRAVSGAPGCAAVTLHGRTRQQRYTKAADWGYIAECAALVKSFNETKDSLQDTIREADESTLPNGGHMYFVGNGDCYSHVDYFNHVDNAGVDSVMIGRGAIIKPWIFEEISAGQYLDKSATERLAYVEKFAKYGMEAWGSDELGLNYTRRFLLEFLSFFHRYVPIGLLEYLPPAMNDRPPAYKGRNELETLLASKNYLDWIKISEMFLGPAPPNFKFQPKHKSNAYESIEAEG
;
A
#
# COMPACT_ATOMS: atom_id res chain seq x y z
N MET A 1 34.80 53.88 -37.00
CA MET A 1 33.88 53.88 -38.16
C MET A 1 32.78 52.86 -37.84
N GLN A 2 31.48 53.05 -38.06
CA GLN A 2 30.61 54.20 -38.34
C GLN A 2 29.21 53.75 -37.82
N PHE A 3 28.50 54.55 -37.01
CA PHE A 3 27.28 55.30 -37.39
C PHE A 3 26.14 54.44 -38.01
N GLN A 4 24.85 54.57 -37.63
CA GLN A 4 24.13 55.79 -37.23
C GLN A 4 22.79 55.53 -36.45
N ASN A 5 22.49 56.37 -35.44
CA ASN A 5 21.21 57.10 -35.15
C ASN A 5 19.82 56.39 -34.96
N SER A 6 18.83 56.95 -34.20
CA SER A 6 18.77 58.11 -33.26
C SER A 6 17.38 58.29 -32.54
N LYS A 7 17.33 59.21 -31.54
CA LYS A 7 16.15 59.75 -30.76
C LYS A 7 15.68 58.84 -29.60
N VAL A 8 15.52 59.24 -28.32
CA VAL A 8 15.66 60.50 -27.52
C VAL A 8 14.45 61.46 -27.40
N ALA A 9 13.68 61.32 -26.29
CA ALA A 9 12.82 62.30 -25.58
C ALA A 9 12.35 61.64 -24.24
N ALA A 10 12.19 62.21 -23.03
CA ALA A 10 12.29 63.56 -22.41
C ALA A 10 11.10 64.54 -22.61
N ALA A 11 10.56 65.25 -21.60
CA ALA A 11 10.67 65.19 -20.11
C ALA A 11 9.57 66.08 -19.42
N ARG A 12 9.37 65.93 -18.09
CA ARG A 12 9.23 66.96 -16.99
C ARG A 12 8.38 66.43 -15.81
N VAL A 13 8.82 66.41 -14.55
CA VAL A 13 9.13 67.49 -13.56
C VAL A 13 7.88 68.09 -12.88
N GLY A 14 7.83 67.99 -11.54
CA GLY A 14 6.91 68.68 -10.63
C GLY A 14 7.28 68.44 -9.16
N THR A 15 7.49 69.49 -8.35
CA THR A 15 8.10 69.42 -7.00
C THR A 15 7.57 70.48 -6.03
N CYS A 16 7.33 70.11 -4.76
CA CYS A 16 7.34 71.00 -3.57
C CYS A 16 7.41 70.13 -2.29
N HIS A 17 8.39 70.31 -1.39
CA HIS A 17 8.41 71.19 -0.20
C HIS A 17 7.48 70.74 0.96
N GLY A 18 7.94 70.60 2.23
CA GLY A 18 9.32 70.69 2.76
C GLY A 18 9.41 70.77 4.31
N SER A 19 10.65 70.86 4.83
CA SER A 19 11.05 71.05 6.26
C SER A 19 10.86 69.82 7.20
N ARG A 20 11.64 69.63 8.31
CA ARG A 20 12.65 70.52 8.95
C ARG A 20 13.74 69.77 9.76
N GLU A 21 15.00 70.05 9.43
CA GLU A 21 16.22 70.16 10.26
C GLU A 21 16.36 69.47 11.65
N ARG A 22 17.48 68.75 11.85
CA ARG A 22 18.68 69.26 12.59
C ARG A 22 19.92 68.38 12.35
N ALA A 23 21.12 68.89 12.65
CA ALA A 23 22.40 68.31 12.20
C ALA A 23 23.53 68.40 13.25
N ARG A 24 24.56 67.54 13.08
CA ARG A 24 25.99 67.56 13.53
C ARG A 24 26.50 66.10 13.65
N GLY A 25 27.65 65.67 13.10
CA GLY A 25 28.56 66.29 12.13
C GLY A 25 29.97 65.64 12.13
N CYS A 26 30.60 65.50 10.96
CA CYS A 26 32.01 65.07 10.71
C CYS A 26 32.35 63.59 11.06
N ASN A 27 33.28 62.87 10.39
CA ASN A 27 34.05 63.03 9.13
C ASN A 27 34.49 61.61 8.65
N ALA A 28 34.44 61.27 7.34
CA ALA A 28 35.59 61.14 6.40
C ALA A 28 36.68 60.09 6.81
N ILE A 29 37.20 59.14 5.99
CA ILE A 29 37.40 59.07 4.52
C ILE A 29 37.54 57.59 4.00
N PHE A 30 37.57 57.41 2.66
CA PHE A 30 37.85 56.23 1.80
C PHE A 30 39.10 55.35 2.17
N THR A 31 39.42 54.14 1.63
CA THR A 31 39.40 53.60 0.23
C THR A 31 39.39 52.04 0.08
N SER A 32 38.83 51.58 -1.05
CA SER A 32 39.07 50.37 -1.91
C SER A 32 39.71 49.02 -1.47
N ARG A 33 39.03 47.95 -1.92
CA ARG A 33 39.47 46.62 -2.50
C ARG A 33 40.83 46.60 -3.25
N PRO A 34 41.51 45.43 -3.51
CA PRO A 34 40.94 44.22 -4.17
C PRO A 34 41.50 42.82 -3.74
N ALA A 35 41.26 41.78 -4.55
CA ALA A 35 41.63 40.36 -4.35
C ALA A 35 42.27 39.74 -5.62
N ILE A 36 42.86 38.52 -5.55
CA ILE A 36 43.29 37.68 -6.70
C ILE A 36 43.51 36.19 -6.29
N HIS A 37 43.53 35.26 -7.26
CA HIS A 37 43.66 33.79 -7.11
C HIS A 37 45.12 33.25 -7.19
N PHE A 38 45.33 31.94 -6.92
CA PHE A 38 45.89 30.87 -7.82
C PHE A 38 46.36 29.64 -6.98
N VAL A 39 45.76 28.44 -7.11
CA VAL A 39 46.16 27.23 -7.90
C VAL A 39 46.99 26.17 -7.13
N SER A 40 46.83 24.87 -7.49
CA SER A 40 47.38 23.65 -6.86
C SER A 40 48.44 22.97 -7.76
N PRO A 41 49.34 22.09 -7.24
CA PRO A 41 49.23 20.66 -7.62
C PRO A 41 49.83 19.56 -6.67
N VAL A 42 49.26 18.34 -6.75
CA VAL A 42 49.91 16.99 -6.77
C VAL A 42 50.55 16.37 -5.49
N SER A 43 50.48 15.02 -5.42
CA SER A 43 50.93 14.07 -4.36
C SER A 43 52.34 13.46 -4.69
N PRO A 44 52.87 12.30 -4.20
CA PRO A 44 52.30 11.16 -3.41
C PRO A 44 53.23 10.59 -2.29
N ILE A 45 52.96 9.33 -1.84
CA ILE A 45 53.85 8.27 -1.29
C ILE A 45 53.38 7.62 0.05
N ARG A 46 53.53 6.29 0.12
CA ARG A 46 53.37 5.31 1.22
C ARG A 46 54.75 4.61 1.41
N PRO A 47 55.14 4.00 2.57
CA PRO A 47 54.44 2.81 3.10
C PRO A 47 54.56 2.48 4.63
N ASP A 48 53.82 1.43 5.02
CA ASP A 48 54.02 0.36 6.03
C ASP A 48 54.81 0.57 7.35
N TYR A 49 54.20 0.19 8.48
CA TYR A 49 54.84 -0.70 9.48
C TYR A 49 53.87 -1.41 10.45
N GLN A 50 54.12 -2.71 10.69
CA GLN A 50 53.68 -3.59 11.80
C GLN A 50 54.76 -4.71 11.87
N PRO A 51 55.14 -5.30 13.04
CA PRO A 51 54.25 -6.25 13.75
C PRO A 51 54.49 -6.51 15.26
N GLY A 52 53.60 -7.32 15.88
CA GLY A 52 53.87 -8.18 17.05
C GLY A 52 53.87 -7.54 18.46
N LEU A 53 53.88 -8.31 19.56
CA LEU A 53 53.62 -9.76 19.80
C LEU A 53 53.48 -10.00 21.32
N ASP A 54 52.63 -10.97 21.75
CA ASP A 54 52.61 -11.73 23.03
C ASP A 54 52.71 -11.00 24.42
N HIS A 55 52.16 -11.45 25.56
CA HIS A 55 51.99 -12.81 26.11
C HIS A 55 50.85 -12.95 27.16
N LEU A 56 50.37 -14.20 27.31
CA LEU A 56 49.94 -14.93 28.53
C LEU A 56 49.70 -14.21 29.88
N CYS A 57 48.58 -14.57 30.53
CA CYS A 57 48.61 -15.14 31.89
C CYS A 57 47.41 -16.07 32.18
N ARG A 58 47.57 -17.06 33.09
CA ARG A 58 46.55 -18.03 33.56
C ARG A 58 46.60 -18.18 35.08
N ALA A 59 45.46 -17.97 35.77
CA ALA A 59 45.09 -18.50 37.10
C ALA A 59 43.65 -18.02 37.41
N GLY A 60 42.86 -18.57 38.33
CA GLY A 60 42.99 -19.75 39.21
C GLY A 60 41.64 -19.97 39.93
N SER A 61 41.37 -21.17 40.46
CA SER A 61 40.04 -21.56 41.00
C SER A 61 39.97 -21.64 42.53
N GLN A 62 38.77 -21.95 43.08
CA GLN A 62 38.43 -22.34 44.47
C GLN A 62 38.11 -21.20 45.48
N SER A 63 37.39 -21.42 46.60
CA SER A 63 36.04 -22.05 46.82
C SER A 63 35.62 -21.96 48.33
N PHE A 64 34.37 -22.34 48.65
CA PHE A 64 33.73 -22.45 50.00
C PHE A 64 33.29 -21.15 50.69
N GLY A 65 32.18 -21.11 51.46
CA GLY A 65 31.13 -22.15 51.65
C GLY A 65 30.08 -21.81 52.76
N TYR A 66 29.06 -22.68 52.90
CA TYR A 66 28.03 -22.72 53.99
C TYR A 66 26.97 -21.57 54.03
N SER A 67 25.71 -21.73 54.48
CA SER A 67 24.92 -22.91 54.96
C SER A 67 23.38 -22.72 54.80
N PHE A 68 22.62 -23.83 54.86
CA PHE A 68 21.14 -23.99 54.88
C PHE A 68 20.59 -24.12 56.35
N PRO A 69 19.28 -24.35 56.67
CA PRO A 69 18.00 -24.21 55.92
C PRO A 69 16.86 -23.37 56.64
N PRO A 70 15.66 -23.86 57.09
CA PRO A 70 14.35 -23.40 56.54
C PRO A 70 13.23 -23.05 57.59
N HIS A 71 12.01 -22.70 57.12
CA HIS A 71 10.63 -22.87 57.70
C HIS A 71 9.65 -21.87 56.99
N PHE A 72 8.29 -21.93 56.94
CA PHE A 72 7.16 -22.87 57.14
C PHE A 72 6.33 -22.83 55.81
N LEU A 73 5.72 -23.87 55.22
CA LEU A 73 4.67 -24.88 55.58
C LEU A 73 3.19 -24.48 55.32
N PHE A 74 2.61 -25.13 54.28
CA PHE A 74 1.19 -25.50 54.04
C PHE A 74 0.09 -24.44 53.75
N PRO A 75 -1.10 -24.84 53.20
CA PRO A 75 -1.49 -26.13 52.57
C PRO A 75 -2.11 -26.02 51.14
N LYS A 76 -2.39 -27.20 50.52
CA LYS A 76 -3.40 -27.39 49.46
C LYS A 76 -4.65 -28.07 50.06
N MET A 77 -5.85 -27.76 49.54
CA MET A 77 -7.10 -28.56 49.50
C MET A 77 -8.23 -27.64 48.99
N GLU A 78 -9.33 -28.08 48.37
CA GLU A 78 -9.58 -29.25 47.52
C GLU A 78 -10.82 -28.94 46.62
N SER A 79 -11.27 -29.88 45.79
CA SER A 79 -12.44 -29.71 44.91
C SER A 79 -13.78 -29.94 45.64
N GLN A 80 -14.81 -29.16 45.32
CA GLN A 80 -16.20 -29.64 45.42
C GLN A 80 -17.16 -28.95 44.44
N GLU A 81 -18.25 -29.64 44.13
CA GLU A 81 -19.29 -29.26 43.16
C GLU A 81 -20.34 -28.34 43.77
N THR A 82 -21.10 -27.61 42.94
CA THR A 82 -22.43 -27.09 43.32
C THR A 82 -23.41 -27.21 42.15
N ALA A 83 -24.69 -27.40 42.48
CA ALA A 83 -25.70 -28.01 41.62
C ALA A 83 -26.43 -27.05 40.64
N LYS A 84 -27.32 -27.63 39.82
CA LYS A 84 -28.19 -26.95 38.84
C LYS A 84 -29.60 -26.64 39.41
N ARG A 85 -30.35 -25.82 38.66
CA ARG A 85 -31.83 -25.64 38.65
C ARG A 85 -32.39 -24.61 39.68
N PRO A 86 -33.71 -24.26 39.66
CA PRO A 86 -34.26 -23.32 38.66
C PRO A 86 -35.31 -22.30 39.22
N ILE A 87 -35.39 -21.09 38.66
CA ILE A 87 -36.49 -20.13 38.88
C ILE A 87 -36.66 -19.39 37.52
N GLU A 88 -37.61 -19.78 36.66
CA GLU A 88 -39.04 -19.40 36.59
C GLU A 88 -39.28 -18.05 35.88
N GLU A 89 -40.12 -18.09 34.84
CA GLU A 89 -40.68 -16.92 34.15
C GLU A 89 -42.00 -16.51 34.83
N PRO A 90 -42.30 -15.20 34.94
CA PRO A 90 -43.65 -14.71 35.03
C PRO A 90 -44.11 -14.18 33.67
N THR A 91 -44.92 -14.95 32.95
CA THR A 91 -45.73 -14.43 31.84
C THR A 91 -46.91 -13.63 32.40
N GLU A 92 -47.07 -12.37 32.01
CA GLU A 92 -48.40 -11.78 31.90
C GLU A 92 -48.43 -10.62 30.89
N ALA A 93 -49.57 -10.43 30.24
CA ALA A 93 -49.74 -9.46 29.16
C ALA A 93 -50.98 -8.61 29.41
N VAL A 94 -50.85 -7.29 29.23
CA VAL A 94 -51.97 -6.34 29.20
C VAL A 94 -51.79 -5.43 27.99
N ALA A 95 -52.86 -5.22 27.23
CA ALA A 95 -52.87 -4.42 26.01
C ALA A 95 -53.75 -3.17 26.18
N LEU A 96 -53.41 -2.10 25.44
CA LEU A 96 -54.19 -0.89 25.09
C LEU A 96 -53.38 -0.20 23.96
N GLN A 97 -53.76 -0.31 22.69
CA GLN A 97 -54.78 0.45 21.95
C GLN A 97 -54.37 1.88 21.53
N ASP A 98 -54.10 1.99 20.23
CA ASP A 98 -54.62 2.96 19.26
C ASP A 98 -54.48 4.49 19.48
N ALA A 99 -53.71 5.11 18.57
CA ALA A 99 -54.04 6.41 17.98
C ALA A 99 -53.42 6.55 16.57
N GLU A 100 -54.22 6.50 15.50
CA GLU A 100 -53.86 7.09 14.21
C GLU A 100 -54.01 8.63 14.25
N PRO A 101 -53.66 9.37 13.17
CA PRO A 101 -54.73 9.66 12.22
C PRO A 101 -54.33 9.55 10.74
N ALA A 102 -55.04 8.72 9.98
CA ALA A 102 -55.05 8.79 8.52
C ALA A 102 -56.06 9.84 8.01
N THR A 103 -55.75 10.50 6.89
CA THR A 103 -56.77 11.03 5.96
C THR A 103 -56.39 10.70 4.51
N LYS A 104 -57.40 10.38 3.69
CA LYS A 104 -57.27 9.89 2.30
C LYS A 104 -58.01 10.84 1.35
N ARG A 105 -57.61 10.87 0.06
CA ARG A 105 -58.43 10.90 -1.18
C ARG A 105 -57.60 11.42 -2.37
N VAL A 106 -57.83 11.03 -3.63
CA VAL A 106 -58.47 9.83 -4.22
C VAL A 106 -57.96 9.68 -5.67
N LYS A 107 -58.09 8.50 -6.29
CA LYS A 107 -57.75 8.26 -7.71
C LYS A 107 -58.92 8.57 -8.65
N LEU A 108 -58.60 8.96 -9.89
CA LEU A 108 -59.43 8.75 -11.08
C LEU A 108 -58.49 8.59 -12.28
N ASP A 109 -58.85 7.69 -13.20
CA ASP A 109 -58.11 7.36 -14.42
C ASP A 109 -59.08 7.43 -15.64
N ASP A 110 -58.52 7.67 -16.85
CA ASP A 110 -58.96 7.22 -18.20
C ASP A 110 -59.22 8.21 -19.36
N ALA A 111 -58.69 7.79 -20.53
CA ALA A 111 -59.10 7.97 -21.95
C ALA A 111 -59.12 9.36 -22.67
N ALA A 112 -58.06 9.62 -23.46
CA ALA A 112 -58.00 9.83 -24.95
C ALA A 112 -58.98 10.78 -25.71
N PRO A 113 -58.79 11.12 -27.03
CA PRO A 113 -57.74 10.79 -28.02
C PRO A 113 -57.11 12.05 -28.72
N ALA A 114 -56.53 11.92 -29.93
CA ALA A 114 -55.78 12.96 -30.67
C ALA A 114 -56.18 13.15 -32.16
N PRO A 115 -55.80 14.27 -32.80
CA PRO A 115 -55.60 14.41 -34.26
C PRO A 115 -54.26 15.12 -34.65
N GLN A 116 -54.07 15.64 -35.87
CA GLN A 116 -53.29 14.95 -36.92
C GLN A 116 -52.71 15.87 -38.05
N VAL A 117 -51.38 15.82 -38.26
CA VAL A 117 -50.65 15.99 -39.57
C VAL A 117 -50.64 17.38 -40.29
N GLN A 118 -49.69 17.54 -41.26
CA GLN A 118 -49.52 18.57 -42.33
C GLN A 118 -48.74 19.87 -41.97
N GLU A 119 -47.90 20.48 -42.84
CA GLU A 119 -47.19 20.09 -44.10
C GLU A 119 -46.00 21.07 -44.40
N GLU A 120 -45.14 20.81 -45.41
CA GLU A 120 -44.08 21.74 -45.88
C GLU A 120 -44.59 22.83 -46.87
N PRO A 121 -43.84 23.93 -47.08
CA PRO A 121 -43.25 24.16 -48.41
C PRO A 121 -41.82 24.75 -48.42
N SER A 122 -41.25 25.03 -49.60
CA SER A 122 -39.78 25.12 -49.81
C SER A 122 -39.24 26.36 -50.55
N LYS A 123 -37.95 26.67 -50.29
CA LYS A 123 -36.97 27.43 -51.13
C LYS A 123 -37.23 28.94 -51.36
N PRO A 124 -36.20 29.80 -51.58
CA PRO A 124 -35.12 29.67 -52.59
C PRO A 124 -33.67 29.89 -52.11
N GLN A 125 -32.72 29.83 -53.05
CA GLN A 125 -31.28 30.07 -52.89
C GLN A 125 -30.91 31.54 -53.18
N PRO A 126 -29.66 31.95 -52.86
CA PRO A 126 -28.84 32.59 -53.89
C PRO A 126 -27.43 31.98 -54.07
N GLU A 127 -26.76 32.48 -55.10
CA GLU A 127 -25.57 32.01 -55.83
C GLU A 127 -24.22 32.04 -55.08
N ALA A 128 -23.10 31.78 -55.78
CA ALA A 128 -21.82 31.39 -55.18
C ALA A 128 -20.56 32.00 -55.85
N GLN A 129 -19.41 31.76 -55.19
CA GLN A 129 -18.00 31.95 -55.62
C GLN A 129 -17.34 33.32 -55.34
N PRO A 130 -15.98 33.43 -55.27
CA PRO A 130 -14.92 32.39 -55.32
C PRO A 130 -13.86 32.44 -54.18
N GLN A 131 -13.15 31.31 -53.96
CA GLN A 131 -11.74 31.20 -53.44
C GLN A 131 -11.45 31.72 -52.00
N THR A 132 -10.35 31.40 -51.28
CA THR A 132 -9.14 30.56 -51.49
C THR A 132 -8.86 29.60 -50.30
N GLU A 133 -8.11 28.54 -50.57
CA GLU A 133 -7.20 27.75 -49.70
C GLU A 133 -7.04 28.11 -48.20
N ASN A 134 -7.31 27.14 -47.31
CA ASN A 134 -6.30 26.55 -46.40
C ASN A 134 -6.91 25.38 -45.59
N GLU A 135 -6.41 24.16 -45.77
CA GLU A 135 -6.83 23.01 -44.97
C GLU A 135 -6.10 22.96 -43.62
N LYS A 136 -6.83 23.21 -42.53
CA LYS A 136 -6.46 22.70 -41.20
C LYS A 136 -7.22 21.40 -40.95
N PRO A 137 -6.57 20.34 -40.42
CA PRO A 137 -7.29 19.14 -39.98
C PRO A 137 -8.36 19.53 -38.96
N LYS A 138 -9.63 19.29 -39.28
CA LYS A 138 -10.72 19.46 -38.32
C LYS A 138 -10.71 18.27 -37.36
N GLU A 139 -10.35 18.52 -36.11
CA GLU A 139 -10.67 17.61 -35.02
C GLU A 139 -12.18 17.29 -35.07
N GLN A 140 -12.53 16.02 -35.20
CA GLN A 140 -13.92 15.60 -35.17
C GLN A 140 -14.44 15.79 -33.74
N ARG A 141 -15.32 16.78 -33.54
CA ARG A 141 -16.02 16.93 -32.26
C ARG A 141 -16.83 15.66 -31.99
N GLN A 142 -16.47 15.00 -30.90
CA GLN A 142 -16.94 13.68 -30.54
C GLN A 142 -18.44 13.71 -30.21
N ASP A 143 -19.20 12.72 -30.70
CA ASP A 143 -20.61 12.57 -30.35
C ASP A 143 -20.73 11.61 -29.16
N ASP A 144 -21.15 12.12 -28.00
CA ASP A 144 -21.29 11.33 -26.77
C ASP A 144 -22.44 10.32 -26.81
N ARG A 145 -23.33 10.37 -27.81
CA ARG A 145 -24.59 9.61 -27.83
C ARG A 145 -24.44 8.10 -27.99
N ASP A 146 -23.31 7.61 -28.51
CA ASP A 146 -23.04 6.16 -28.66
C ASP A 146 -22.40 5.51 -27.41
N LYS A 147 -22.00 6.30 -26.40
CA LYS A 147 -21.26 5.80 -25.21
C LYS A 147 -22.15 4.99 -24.25
N ARG A 148 -22.29 3.69 -24.51
CA ARG A 148 -23.04 2.73 -23.66
C ARG A 148 -22.34 2.44 -22.33
N ARG A 149 -22.54 3.34 -21.35
CA ARG A 149 -22.08 3.24 -19.95
C ARG A 149 -22.14 1.80 -19.41
N GLY A 150 -20.99 1.26 -19.03
CA GLY A 150 -20.81 -0.10 -18.51
C GLY A 150 -20.36 -1.15 -19.53
N ILE A 151 -20.29 -0.84 -20.83
CA ILE A 151 -19.85 -1.75 -21.91
C ILE A 151 -18.66 -1.12 -22.65
N ALA A 152 -17.52 -1.81 -22.70
CA ALA A 152 -16.32 -1.24 -23.31
C ALA A 152 -16.50 -1.13 -24.83
N PRO A 153 -16.09 0.00 -25.44
CA PRO A 153 -16.30 0.29 -26.86
C PRO A 153 -15.28 -0.46 -27.71
N ILE A 154 -15.48 -1.76 -27.95
CA ILE A 154 -14.58 -2.58 -28.78
C ILE A 154 -15.02 -2.54 -30.24
N LYS A 155 -14.07 -2.26 -31.14
CA LYS A 155 -14.31 -2.18 -32.59
C LYS A 155 -14.89 -3.48 -33.13
N LYS A 156 -15.83 -3.35 -34.06
CA LYS A 156 -16.74 -4.41 -34.51
C LYS A 156 -16.03 -5.65 -35.06
N GLU A 157 -14.86 -5.49 -35.68
CA GLU A 157 -14.04 -6.57 -36.23
C GLU A 157 -13.42 -7.50 -35.18
N TYR A 158 -13.33 -7.07 -33.91
CA TYR A 158 -12.85 -7.91 -32.80
C TYR A 158 -13.97 -8.59 -32.00
N LEU A 159 -15.24 -8.24 -32.24
CA LEU A 159 -16.38 -8.78 -31.49
C LEU A 159 -16.68 -10.23 -31.89
N VAL A 160 -16.84 -11.11 -30.89
CA VAL A 160 -17.28 -12.50 -31.12
C VAL A 160 -18.79 -12.53 -31.23
N VAL A 161 -19.30 -12.61 -32.46
CA VAL A 161 -20.74 -12.71 -32.76
C VAL A 161 -21.17 -14.19 -32.71
N PRO A 162 -22.05 -14.59 -31.78
CA PRO A 162 -22.63 -15.94 -31.79
C PRO A 162 -23.71 -16.07 -32.90
N PRO A 163 -24.02 -17.29 -33.38
CA PRO A 163 -25.08 -17.49 -34.36
C PRO A 163 -26.46 -17.11 -33.78
N SER A 164 -27.06 -16.06 -34.35
CA SER A 164 -28.40 -15.51 -34.06
C SER A 164 -28.61 -14.74 -32.74
N GLN A 165 -29.58 -13.82 -32.81
CA GLN A 165 -30.20 -13.05 -31.71
C GLN A 165 -29.31 -12.09 -30.88
N VAL A 166 -29.13 -10.87 -31.40
CA VAL A 166 -28.76 -9.69 -30.59
C VAL A 166 -29.97 -9.21 -29.78
N ALA A 167 -30.32 -9.90 -28.69
CA ALA A 167 -31.22 -9.39 -27.65
C ALA A 167 -31.03 -10.15 -26.32
N LYS A 168 -31.00 -9.40 -25.20
CA LYS A 168 -31.11 -9.91 -23.80
C LYS A 168 -30.02 -10.89 -23.30
N THR A 169 -28.74 -10.47 -23.22
CA THR A 169 -27.90 -10.91 -22.08
C THR A 169 -26.70 -9.98 -21.80
N ALA A 170 -26.98 -8.87 -21.10
CA ALA A 170 -25.96 -8.03 -20.47
C ALA A 170 -26.45 -7.52 -19.10
N GLU A 171 -27.02 -8.40 -18.27
CA GLU A 171 -27.27 -8.07 -16.86
C GLU A 171 -25.91 -7.76 -16.19
N VAL A 172 -25.74 -6.54 -15.70
CA VAL A 172 -24.48 -6.08 -15.08
C VAL A 172 -24.26 -6.86 -13.77
N VAL A 173 -23.37 -7.86 -13.83
CA VAL A 173 -22.91 -8.58 -12.65
C VAL A 173 -21.95 -7.66 -11.89
N ASP A 174 -22.44 -7.11 -10.79
CA ASP A 174 -21.65 -6.36 -9.83
C ASP A 174 -20.67 -7.30 -9.11
N ASP A 175 -19.46 -7.39 -9.66
CA ASP A 175 -18.32 -8.11 -9.08
C ASP A 175 -17.58 -7.29 -8.00
N ASP A 176 -17.84 -5.98 -7.97
CA ASP A 176 -17.22 -5.00 -7.07
C ASP A 176 -17.81 -5.08 -5.66
N ALA A 177 -19.09 -5.47 -5.57
CA ALA A 177 -19.75 -5.90 -4.32
C ALA A 177 -19.02 -7.08 -3.64
N ALA A 178 -18.22 -7.87 -4.36
CA ALA A 178 -17.53 -9.02 -3.77
C ALA A 178 -16.49 -8.65 -2.71
N GLU A 179 -15.95 -7.42 -2.67
CA GLU A 179 -15.10 -6.94 -1.57
C GLU A 179 -15.86 -6.64 -0.26
N GLY A 180 -17.14 -7.03 -0.17
CA GLY A 180 -17.93 -7.08 1.06
C GLY A 180 -18.26 -8.51 1.49
N ARG A 181 -17.96 -8.86 2.74
CA ARG A 181 -18.63 -9.98 3.42
C ARG A 181 -20.06 -9.57 3.80
N THR A 182 -20.99 -9.59 2.84
CA THR A 182 -22.42 -9.59 3.16
C THR A 182 -22.74 -10.73 4.14
N ALA A 183 -23.75 -10.51 4.99
CA ALA A 183 -24.31 -11.54 5.85
C ALA A 183 -24.83 -12.73 5.02
N PRO A 184 -25.05 -13.92 5.60
CA PRO A 184 -25.96 -14.88 4.99
C PRO A 184 -27.35 -14.23 4.87
N ASP A 185 -27.99 -14.36 3.72
CA ASP A 185 -29.38 -13.96 3.56
C ASP A 185 -30.26 -14.91 4.40
N VAL A 186 -31.07 -14.36 5.30
CA VAL A 186 -32.10 -15.13 6.00
C VAL A 186 -33.28 -15.24 5.05
N GLU A 187 -33.44 -16.39 4.40
CA GLU A 187 -34.49 -16.60 3.40
C GLU A 187 -35.89 -16.57 4.04
N ALA A 188 -36.54 -15.42 3.98
CA ALA A 188 -37.99 -15.31 4.17
C ALA A 188 -38.69 -16.02 3.00
N ALA A 189 -39.10 -17.27 3.24
CA ALA A 189 -39.62 -18.16 2.21
C ALA A 189 -40.96 -17.65 1.61
N THR A 190 -40.89 -16.99 0.46
CA THR A 190 -42.04 -16.70 -0.40
C THR A 190 -41.78 -17.25 -1.79
N GLY A 191 -42.46 -18.34 -2.16
CA GLY A 191 -42.17 -19.11 -3.37
C GLY A 191 -42.50 -18.36 -4.67
N LYS A 192 -41.50 -18.29 -5.58
CA LYS A 192 -41.69 -18.04 -7.01
C LYS A 192 -40.47 -18.58 -7.78
N GLU A 193 -40.70 -19.58 -8.62
CA GLU A 193 -39.65 -20.14 -9.48
C GLU A 193 -39.31 -19.16 -10.63
N GLY A 194 -38.02 -19.04 -10.96
CA GLY A 194 -37.59 -18.25 -12.12
C GLY A 194 -36.15 -17.76 -12.06
N LYS A 195 -35.33 -18.16 -13.05
CA LYS A 195 -33.91 -17.83 -13.26
C LYS A 195 -32.94 -18.23 -12.11
N LYS A 196 -32.02 -19.17 -12.40
CA LYS A 196 -30.78 -19.34 -11.63
C LYS A 196 -29.98 -18.02 -11.66
N LYS A 197 -29.93 -17.29 -10.55
CA LYS A 197 -29.08 -16.09 -10.41
C LYS A 197 -27.60 -16.50 -10.47
N ARG A 198 -26.78 -15.77 -11.24
CA ARG A 198 -25.31 -15.97 -11.25
C ARG A 198 -24.73 -15.73 -9.85
N PRO A 199 -23.76 -16.53 -9.37
CA PRO A 199 -23.22 -16.40 -8.02
C PRO A 199 -22.41 -15.11 -7.85
N LYS A 200 -22.96 -14.14 -7.13
CA LYS A 200 -22.26 -12.91 -6.72
C LYS A 200 -21.50 -13.11 -5.41
N GLY A 201 -20.49 -12.26 -5.17
CA GLY A 201 -19.77 -12.20 -3.89
C GLY A 201 -18.39 -12.88 -3.86
N GLN A 202 -17.79 -12.89 -2.67
CA GLN A 202 -16.47 -13.46 -2.41
C GLN A 202 -16.52 -14.96 -2.07
N ASN A 203 -15.45 -15.69 -2.39
CA ASN A 203 -15.19 -17.01 -1.82
C ASN A 203 -14.61 -16.83 -0.41
N LYS A 204 -15.44 -17.06 0.62
CA LYS A 204 -15.16 -16.74 2.03
C LYS A 204 -14.25 -17.77 2.73
N GLU A 205 -14.27 -19.01 2.24
CA GLU A 205 -13.60 -20.19 2.79
C GLU A 205 -12.80 -20.86 1.67
N ARG A 206 -11.73 -20.18 1.21
CA ARG A 206 -10.80 -20.75 0.23
C ARG A 206 -9.78 -21.62 0.95
N GLU A 207 -9.94 -22.94 0.83
CA GLU A 207 -8.88 -23.87 1.16
C GLU A 207 -7.76 -23.79 0.12
N PHE A 208 -6.52 -23.86 0.59
CA PHE A 208 -5.33 -23.92 -0.26
C PHE A 208 -4.58 -25.19 0.11
N GLY A 209 -4.16 -25.97 -0.89
CA GLY A 209 -3.41 -27.20 -0.67
C GLY A 209 -2.13 -26.97 0.15
N ILE A 210 -1.76 -27.94 0.97
CA ILE A 210 -0.45 -27.94 1.63
C ILE A 210 0.56 -28.49 0.63
N PHE A 211 1.43 -27.61 0.12
CA PHE A 211 2.52 -27.97 -0.80
C PHE A 211 3.80 -28.21 0.00
N ALA A 212 4.40 -29.38 -0.17
CA ALA A 212 5.64 -29.78 0.48
C ALA A 212 6.32 -30.90 -0.32
N ASP A 213 7.64 -31.01 -0.15
CA ASP A 213 8.44 -32.15 -0.61
C ASP A 213 7.87 -33.49 -0.09
N ALA A 214 7.97 -34.54 -0.91
CA ALA A 214 7.56 -35.89 -0.54
C ALA A 214 8.36 -36.44 0.67
N GLN A 215 9.65 -36.07 0.77
CA GLN A 215 10.48 -36.30 1.94
C GLN A 215 11.29 -35.03 2.22
N ARG A 216 11.16 -34.45 3.42
CA ARG A 216 11.79 -33.16 3.75
C ARG A 216 13.30 -33.31 3.94
N LEU A 217 14.09 -32.47 3.28
CA LEU A 217 15.53 -32.35 3.53
C LEU A 217 15.81 -31.61 4.85
N CYS A 218 16.77 -32.09 5.64
CA CYS A 218 17.13 -31.47 6.91
C CYS A 218 17.94 -30.18 6.73
N ASN A 219 17.69 -29.19 7.60
CA ASN A 219 18.39 -27.89 7.57
C ASN A 219 19.89 -27.99 7.94
N SER A 220 20.35 -29.13 8.47
CA SER A 220 21.77 -29.46 8.65
C SER A 220 22.52 -29.57 7.32
N VAL A 221 21.86 -30.10 6.29
CA VAL A 221 22.47 -30.43 4.99
C VAL A 221 21.99 -29.53 3.84
N ALA A 222 20.86 -28.84 4.00
CA ALA A 222 20.15 -28.16 2.90
C ALA A 222 20.91 -27.03 2.17
N TRP A 223 22.05 -26.57 2.69
CA TRP A 223 22.91 -25.57 2.08
C TRP A 223 24.43 -25.91 2.14
N THR A 224 24.80 -27.14 2.53
CA THR A 224 26.20 -27.54 2.68
C THR A 224 26.69 -28.40 1.52
N PRO A 225 28.02 -28.51 1.30
CA PRO A 225 28.62 -29.64 0.58
C PRO A 225 28.19 -30.99 1.18
N GLU A 226 28.19 -32.04 0.37
CA GLU A 226 27.74 -33.39 0.74
C GLU A 226 28.57 -34.03 1.85
N PHE A 227 29.89 -33.79 1.92
CA PHE A 227 30.77 -34.34 2.96
C PHE A 227 30.99 -33.39 4.14
N SER A 228 30.44 -32.16 4.10
CA SER A 228 30.60 -31.13 5.14
C SER A 228 29.26 -30.65 5.78
N PRO A 229 28.41 -31.55 6.31
CA PRO A 229 27.11 -31.18 6.88
C PRO A 229 27.22 -30.41 8.20
N ARG A 230 26.33 -29.43 8.44
CA ARG A 230 26.20 -28.76 9.76
C ARG A 230 25.66 -29.78 10.79
N HIS A 231 26.05 -29.67 12.06
CA HIS A 231 25.57 -30.57 13.12
C HIS A 231 24.03 -30.55 13.26
N CYS A 232 23.39 -31.72 13.17
CA CYS A 232 21.94 -31.86 13.32
C CYS A 232 21.51 -31.93 14.79
N LYS A 233 20.80 -30.89 15.26
CA LYS A 233 20.28 -30.76 16.64
C LYS A 233 19.32 -31.88 17.08
N HIS A 234 18.92 -32.78 16.18
CA HIS A 234 18.03 -33.92 16.46
C HIS A 234 18.75 -35.28 16.42
N GLY A 235 19.97 -35.34 15.85
CA GLY A 235 20.70 -36.59 15.60
C GLY A 235 19.86 -37.61 14.83
N ASP A 236 20.02 -38.88 15.18
CA ASP A 236 19.35 -40.03 14.54
C ASP A 236 17.82 -40.04 14.73
N ARG A 237 17.29 -39.18 15.61
CA ARG A 237 15.85 -38.98 15.83
C ARG A 237 15.25 -37.90 14.92
N CYS A 238 15.92 -37.55 13.83
CA CYS A 238 15.45 -36.54 12.90
C CYS A 238 14.54 -37.13 11.81
N ASN A 239 13.28 -36.69 11.76
CA ASN A 239 12.30 -37.12 10.75
C ASN A 239 12.52 -36.46 9.36
N ALA A 240 13.77 -36.15 9.00
CA ALA A 240 14.14 -35.46 7.77
C ALA A 240 15.39 -36.10 7.14
N LEU A 241 15.44 -36.15 5.81
CA LEU A 241 16.56 -36.72 5.07
C LEU A 241 17.85 -35.94 5.33
N HIS A 242 18.94 -36.68 5.47
CA HIS A 242 20.32 -36.17 5.49
C HIS A 242 21.10 -36.57 4.22
N ASP A 243 20.62 -37.59 3.51
CA ASP A 243 21.13 -38.01 2.20
C ASP A 243 20.61 -37.06 1.10
N ILE A 244 21.52 -36.28 0.51
CA ILE A 244 21.21 -35.33 -0.56
C ILE A 244 20.88 -36.07 -1.85
N ARG A 245 21.63 -37.10 -2.24
CA ARG A 245 21.41 -37.86 -3.49
C ARG A 245 20.03 -38.51 -3.51
N LYS A 246 19.62 -39.13 -2.41
CA LYS A 246 18.27 -39.67 -2.24
C LYS A 246 17.21 -38.57 -2.26
N TYR A 247 17.44 -37.44 -1.58
CA TYR A 247 16.48 -36.32 -1.62
C TYR A 247 16.29 -35.77 -3.04
N LEU A 248 17.37 -35.56 -3.80
CA LEU A 248 17.31 -35.06 -5.18
C LEU A 248 16.58 -36.02 -6.14
N LYS A 249 16.63 -37.33 -5.87
CA LYS A 249 16.01 -38.39 -6.70
C LYS A 249 14.57 -38.75 -6.29
N GLU A 250 14.28 -38.78 -4.99
CA GLU A 250 13.06 -39.39 -4.41
C GLU A 250 12.34 -38.48 -3.39
N GLY A 251 13.01 -37.45 -2.86
CA GLY A 251 12.47 -36.58 -1.82
C GLY A 251 11.69 -35.38 -2.35
N ARG A 252 12.06 -34.86 -3.52
CA ARG A 252 11.39 -33.74 -4.22
C ARG A 252 11.06 -34.12 -5.67
N ARG A 253 10.33 -33.24 -6.36
CA ARG A 253 10.07 -33.34 -7.81
C ARG A 253 11.34 -33.09 -8.65
N PRO A 254 11.38 -33.55 -9.92
CA PRO A 254 12.47 -33.25 -10.85
C PRO A 254 12.64 -31.74 -11.13
N ASP A 255 13.84 -31.36 -11.56
CA ASP A 255 14.17 -29.98 -11.94
C ASP A 255 13.35 -29.49 -13.14
N LEU A 256 12.94 -28.22 -13.05
CA LEU A 256 12.13 -27.55 -14.05
C LEU A 256 13.01 -27.06 -15.20
N LYS A 257 12.60 -27.36 -16.44
CA LYS A 257 13.33 -26.96 -17.65
C LYS A 257 12.87 -25.61 -18.23
N VAL A 258 11.95 -24.91 -17.55
CA VAL A 258 11.64 -23.50 -17.83
C VAL A 258 12.89 -22.63 -17.59
N PHE A 259 12.98 -21.44 -18.21
CA PHE A 259 14.19 -20.61 -18.23
C PHE A 259 15.45 -21.36 -18.73
N GLY A 260 15.29 -22.38 -19.57
CA GLY A 260 16.38 -23.23 -20.04
C GLY A 260 17.03 -24.08 -18.93
N GLY A 261 16.28 -24.37 -17.85
CA GLY A 261 16.77 -25.09 -16.67
C GLY A 261 17.50 -24.23 -15.64
N LYS A 262 17.61 -22.92 -15.87
CA LYS A 262 18.40 -22.01 -15.02
C LYS A 262 17.59 -21.42 -13.87
N CYS A 263 18.20 -21.34 -12.69
CA CYS A 263 17.63 -20.74 -11.49
C CYS A 263 17.69 -19.20 -11.54
N PRO A 264 16.56 -18.46 -11.66
CA PRO A 264 16.61 -16.99 -11.78
C PRO A 264 17.16 -16.29 -10.52
N VAL A 265 16.99 -16.91 -9.34
CA VAL A 265 17.56 -16.42 -8.08
C VAL A 265 19.09 -16.47 -8.11
N TRP A 266 19.65 -17.58 -8.60
CA TRP A 266 21.10 -17.75 -8.72
C TRP A 266 21.68 -16.89 -9.86
N GLU A 267 21.01 -16.81 -11.01
CA GLU A 267 21.46 -15.95 -12.12
C GLU A 267 21.54 -14.47 -11.71
N THR A 268 20.68 -14.02 -10.80
CA THR A 268 20.61 -12.63 -10.30
C THR A 268 21.60 -12.36 -9.16
N HIS A 269 21.65 -13.22 -8.14
CA HIS A 269 22.37 -12.95 -6.88
C HIS A 269 23.66 -13.77 -6.68
N GLY A 270 23.99 -14.66 -7.63
CA GLY A 270 25.13 -15.58 -7.55
C GLY A 270 25.02 -16.69 -6.51
N LYS A 271 23.95 -16.71 -5.71
CA LYS A 271 23.71 -17.66 -4.62
C LYS A 271 22.22 -17.97 -4.50
N CYS A 272 21.85 -19.23 -4.31
CA CYS A 272 20.45 -19.65 -4.21
C CYS A 272 20.01 -19.83 -2.74
N SER A 273 19.06 -19.02 -2.27
CA SER A 273 18.54 -19.11 -0.90
C SER A 273 17.82 -20.43 -0.58
N SER A 274 17.30 -21.14 -1.60
CA SER A 274 16.62 -22.44 -1.41
C SER A 274 17.59 -23.62 -1.29
N GLY A 275 18.88 -23.44 -1.63
CA GLY A 275 19.91 -24.47 -1.54
C GLY A 275 19.58 -25.72 -2.35
N TRP A 276 19.83 -26.91 -1.80
CA TRP A 276 19.51 -28.20 -2.44
C TRP A 276 18.01 -28.42 -2.71
N ARG A 277 17.12 -27.64 -2.09
CA ARG A 277 15.66 -27.70 -2.33
C ARG A 277 15.20 -26.90 -3.56
N CYS A 278 16.10 -26.15 -4.19
CA CYS A 278 15.81 -25.43 -5.42
C CYS A 278 15.34 -26.38 -6.53
N LEU A 279 14.30 -26.04 -7.28
CA LEU A 279 13.79 -26.80 -8.44
C LEU A 279 14.57 -26.53 -9.74
N PHE A 280 15.73 -25.91 -9.63
CA PHE A 280 16.67 -25.56 -10.70
C PHE A 280 18.12 -25.80 -10.25
N VAL A 281 18.32 -26.69 -9.27
CA VAL A 281 19.61 -26.96 -8.63
C VAL A 281 20.65 -27.53 -9.59
N GLU A 282 20.22 -28.23 -10.66
CA GLU A 282 21.10 -28.65 -11.76
C GLU A 282 21.92 -27.49 -12.35
N SER A 283 21.36 -26.27 -12.37
CA SER A 283 22.04 -25.08 -12.91
C SER A 283 23.08 -24.46 -11.97
N HIS A 284 23.12 -24.88 -10.70
CA HIS A 284 24.04 -24.35 -9.69
C HIS A 284 24.54 -25.42 -8.70
N MET A 285 24.80 -26.62 -9.22
CA MET A 285 25.51 -27.69 -8.50
C MET A 285 26.62 -28.26 -9.39
N LYS A 286 27.63 -28.82 -8.75
CA LYS A 286 28.69 -29.60 -9.39
C LYS A 286 28.98 -30.84 -8.57
N GLU A 287 29.40 -31.91 -9.25
CA GLU A 287 30.06 -33.03 -8.61
C GLU A 287 31.57 -32.80 -8.70
N ILE A 288 32.27 -32.80 -7.55
CA ILE A 288 33.73 -32.66 -7.46
C ILE A 288 34.30 -34.05 -7.17
N GLU A 289 35.30 -34.46 -7.94
CA GLU A 289 36.10 -35.65 -7.63
C GLU A 289 37.32 -35.24 -6.80
N HIS A 290 37.45 -35.80 -5.61
CA HIS A 290 38.54 -35.53 -4.66
C HIS A 290 39.74 -36.44 -4.92
N GLU A 291 40.90 -36.11 -4.36
CA GLU A 291 42.15 -36.88 -4.51
C GLU A 291 42.05 -38.33 -3.98
N ASP A 292 41.07 -38.63 -3.11
CA ASP A 292 40.77 -39.98 -2.61
C ASP A 292 39.79 -40.77 -3.52
N GLY A 293 39.45 -40.22 -4.69
CA GLY A 293 38.53 -40.80 -5.66
C GLY A 293 37.05 -40.69 -5.29
N ARG A 294 36.70 -39.98 -4.19
CA ARG A 294 35.30 -39.77 -3.81
C ARG A 294 34.69 -38.61 -4.57
N LYS A 295 33.41 -38.73 -4.86
CA LYS A 295 32.63 -37.71 -5.57
C LYS A 295 31.68 -37.00 -4.61
N GLU A 296 31.84 -35.68 -4.49
CA GLU A 296 31.05 -34.84 -3.60
C GLU A 296 30.12 -33.91 -4.40
N LEU A 297 28.83 -33.89 -4.05
CA LEU A 297 27.91 -32.86 -4.53
C LEU A 297 28.11 -31.54 -3.77
N VAL A 298 28.35 -30.47 -4.53
CA VAL A 298 28.64 -29.12 -4.00
C VAL A 298 27.81 -28.08 -4.74
N LEU A 299 27.16 -27.17 -4.01
CA LEU A 299 26.47 -26.01 -4.59
C LEU A 299 27.50 -25.00 -5.11
N THR A 300 27.26 -24.42 -6.30
CA THR A 300 28.15 -23.40 -6.88
C THR A 300 27.69 -22.00 -6.50
N GLU A 301 28.63 -21.11 -6.20
CA GLU A 301 28.39 -19.68 -5.96
C GLU A 301 29.19 -18.84 -6.97
N ASP A 302 28.58 -17.77 -7.47
CA ASP A 302 29.20 -16.80 -8.37
C ASP A 302 29.61 -15.54 -7.56
N PRO A 303 30.88 -15.42 -7.15
CA PRO A 303 31.34 -14.32 -6.31
C PRO A 303 31.30 -12.96 -7.02
N THR A 304 31.10 -12.90 -8.33
CA THR A 304 30.98 -11.62 -9.06
C THR A 304 29.63 -10.95 -8.87
N LYS A 305 28.61 -11.71 -8.42
CA LYS A 305 27.22 -11.23 -8.23
C LYS A 305 26.79 -11.14 -6.77
N ILE A 306 27.53 -11.74 -5.85
CA ILE A 306 27.23 -11.68 -4.41
C ILE A 306 27.56 -10.28 -3.91
N LYS A 307 26.56 -9.39 -3.89
CA LYS A 307 26.69 -8.02 -3.35
C LYS A 307 26.95 -8.07 -1.83
N PRO A 308 28.13 -7.63 -1.33
CA PRO A 308 28.45 -7.74 0.11
C PRO A 308 27.43 -7.04 1.00
N GLU A 309 26.93 -5.88 0.56
CA GLU A 309 25.96 -5.02 1.24
C GLU A 309 24.53 -5.59 1.33
N THR A 310 24.24 -6.69 0.62
CA THR A 310 22.95 -7.40 0.73
C THR A 310 23.00 -8.64 1.62
N THR A 311 24.15 -8.89 2.26
CA THR A 311 24.29 -9.89 3.32
C THR A 311 23.38 -9.49 4.50
N PRO A 312 22.62 -10.42 5.11
CA PRO A 312 21.71 -10.05 6.20
C PRO A 312 22.43 -9.34 7.35
N SER A 313 21.77 -8.33 7.96
CA SER A 313 22.25 -7.62 9.15
C SER A 313 22.12 -8.46 10.44
N VAL A 314 22.37 -9.77 10.33
CA VAL A 314 22.13 -10.82 11.31
C VAL A 314 23.37 -11.72 11.29
N PRO A 315 23.98 -12.07 12.45
CA PRO A 315 25.20 -12.88 12.48
C PRO A 315 25.05 -14.21 11.72
N PRO A 316 26.13 -14.77 11.13
CA PRO A 316 26.05 -16.02 10.36
C PRO A 316 25.47 -17.21 11.15
N GLU A 317 25.66 -17.24 12.47
CA GLU A 317 25.09 -18.26 13.37
C GLU A 317 23.56 -18.15 13.54
N GLU A 318 23.00 -16.97 13.27
CA GLU A 318 21.56 -16.67 13.26
C GLU A 318 20.98 -16.53 11.84
N GLU A 319 21.68 -17.02 10.80
CA GLU A 319 21.23 -17.03 9.39
C GLU A 319 19.74 -17.40 9.26
N SER A 320 18.90 -16.38 9.10
CA SER A 320 17.47 -16.57 9.12
C SER A 320 17.00 -17.14 7.78
N MET A 321 16.26 -18.25 7.79
CA MET A 321 15.58 -18.79 6.60
C MET A 321 14.62 -17.79 5.93
N ASP A 322 14.27 -16.69 6.60
CA ASP A 322 13.47 -15.59 6.06
C ASP A 322 14.31 -14.54 5.27
N ALA A 323 15.63 -14.49 5.46
CA ALA A 323 16.52 -13.45 4.93
C ALA A 323 17.08 -13.81 3.55
N ARG A 324 17.14 -12.82 2.65
CA ARG A 324 17.36 -12.98 1.20
C ARG A 324 18.07 -11.75 0.64
N ALA A 325 18.96 -11.94 -0.33
CA ALA A 325 19.65 -10.85 -1.01
C ALA A 325 18.64 -9.87 -1.64
N GLY A 326 18.91 -8.57 -1.53
CA GLY A 326 18.02 -7.50 -2.00
C GLY A 326 16.69 -7.34 -1.24
N VAL A 327 16.47 -8.05 -0.12
CA VAL A 327 15.23 -7.98 0.67
C VAL A 327 15.46 -7.37 2.06
N TYR A 328 14.94 -6.15 2.24
CA TYR A 328 15.03 -5.36 3.47
C TYR A 328 13.82 -5.58 4.38
N ASN A 329 13.87 -5.01 5.60
CA ASN A 329 12.82 -5.09 6.62
C ASN A 329 12.51 -6.54 7.11
N VAL A 330 13.52 -7.42 7.10
CA VAL A 330 13.41 -8.82 7.56
C VAL A 330 13.70 -8.92 9.07
N VAL A 331 12.65 -8.90 9.89
CA VAL A 331 12.78 -9.03 11.36
C VAL A 331 13.22 -10.46 11.78
N PRO A 332 14.23 -10.62 12.67
CA PRO A 332 14.69 -11.93 13.13
C PRO A 332 13.62 -12.79 13.84
N PRO A 333 13.70 -14.13 13.77
CA PRO A 333 12.78 -15.03 14.48
C PRO A 333 12.76 -14.83 16.00
N ALA A 334 13.90 -14.48 16.60
CA ALA A 334 14.01 -14.19 18.03
C ALA A 334 13.12 -13.01 18.47
N VAL A 335 13.08 -11.93 17.68
CA VAL A 335 12.22 -10.75 17.93
C VAL A 335 10.75 -11.12 17.81
N LYS A 336 10.37 -11.87 16.76
CA LYS A 336 8.99 -12.39 16.57
C LYS A 336 8.55 -13.26 17.76
N LEU A 337 9.45 -14.11 18.28
CA LEU A 337 9.20 -14.96 19.45
C LEU A 337 9.17 -14.17 20.78
N ALA A 338 9.90 -13.05 20.88
CA ALA A 338 9.85 -12.15 22.02
C ALA A 338 8.55 -11.32 22.04
N LEU A 339 8.03 -10.92 20.87
CA LEU A 339 6.72 -10.29 20.71
C LEU A 339 5.59 -11.25 21.14
N SER A 340 5.56 -12.47 20.60
CA SER A 340 4.51 -13.45 20.92
C SER A 340 4.50 -13.85 22.40
N ARG A 341 5.68 -13.88 23.04
CA ARG A 341 5.84 -14.10 24.49
C ARG A 341 5.72 -12.83 25.35
N LYS A 342 5.34 -11.68 24.77
CA LYS A 342 5.20 -10.37 25.44
C LYS A 342 6.45 -9.94 26.24
N LYS A 343 7.64 -10.33 25.80
CA LYS A 343 8.92 -9.99 26.44
C LYS A 343 9.46 -8.61 26.02
N ILE A 344 9.04 -8.10 24.87
CA ILE A 344 9.42 -6.76 24.40
C ILE A 344 8.53 -5.73 25.10
N GLN A 345 9.18 -4.79 25.78
CA GLN A 345 8.52 -3.65 26.43
C GLN A 345 8.43 -2.46 25.47
N HIS A 346 7.36 -1.66 25.60
CA HIS A 346 7.04 -0.49 24.78
C HIS A 346 7.05 0.76 25.65
N GLU A 347 8.18 1.03 26.31
CA GLU A 347 8.29 2.04 27.35
C GLU A 347 7.77 3.42 26.92
N LYS A 348 8.06 3.84 25.67
CA LYS A 348 7.56 5.11 25.14
C LYS A 348 6.03 5.11 25.02
N SER A 349 5.47 4.05 24.44
CA SER A 349 4.02 3.87 24.34
C SER A 349 3.38 3.78 25.73
N ASP A 350 3.93 3.02 26.66
CA ASP A 350 3.33 2.77 27.97
C ASP A 350 3.33 4.04 28.85
N GLN A 351 4.38 4.87 28.77
CA GLN A 351 4.42 6.20 29.38
C GLN A 351 3.36 7.13 28.77
N TYR A 352 3.31 7.25 27.43
CA TYR A 352 2.36 8.11 26.74
C TYR A 352 0.90 7.66 26.93
N LEU A 353 0.63 6.35 26.92
CA LEU A 353 -0.69 5.78 27.15
C LEU A 353 -1.18 6.02 28.59
N LYS A 354 -0.30 5.91 29.59
CA LYS A 354 -0.61 6.23 30.99
C LYS A 354 -0.96 7.71 31.15
N TRP A 355 -0.21 8.61 30.51
CA TRP A 355 -0.52 10.04 30.47
C TRP A 355 -1.87 10.32 29.79
N MET A 356 -2.05 9.82 28.56
CA MET A 356 -3.27 10.00 27.77
C MET A 356 -4.53 9.46 28.49
N ALA A 357 -4.39 8.42 29.31
CA ALA A 357 -5.48 7.92 30.16
C ALA A 357 -5.83 8.89 31.30
N LYS A 358 -4.83 9.48 31.99
CA LYS A 358 -5.04 10.52 33.01
C LYS A 358 -5.69 11.77 32.41
N ASP A 359 -5.18 12.23 31.27
CA ASP A 359 -5.73 13.38 30.54
C ASP A 359 -7.19 13.16 30.11
N SER A 360 -7.51 11.97 29.58
CA SER A 360 -8.90 11.60 29.24
C SER A 360 -9.85 11.70 30.42
N GLU A 361 -9.39 11.30 31.61
CA GLU A 361 -10.21 11.35 32.83
C GLU A 361 -10.32 12.78 33.38
N LEU A 362 -9.26 13.59 33.29
CA LEU A 362 -9.33 15.02 33.60
C LEU A 362 -10.35 15.73 32.69
N ALA A 363 -10.29 15.52 31.38
CA ALA A 363 -11.25 16.10 30.44
C ALA A 363 -12.69 15.64 30.74
N ARG A 364 -12.89 14.34 31.06
CA ARG A 364 -14.20 13.80 31.45
C ARG A 364 -14.74 14.41 32.74
N ILE A 365 -13.90 14.58 33.76
CA ILE A 365 -14.27 15.23 35.03
C ILE A 365 -14.72 16.68 34.78
N HIS A 366 -14.01 17.42 33.93
CA HIS A 366 -14.37 18.80 33.61
C HIS A 366 -15.66 18.90 32.81
N TYR A 367 -15.88 18.04 31.80
CA TYR A 367 -17.13 17.98 31.04
C TYR A 367 -18.38 17.65 31.88
N HIS A 368 -18.21 17.02 33.06
CA HIS A 368 -19.32 16.76 33.99
C HIS A 368 -19.52 17.84 35.07
N LYS A 369 -18.67 18.87 35.16
CA LYS A 369 -18.90 20.03 36.05
C LYS A 369 -19.91 20.97 35.40
N GLN A 370 -21.13 21.04 35.93
CA GLN A 370 -22.08 22.10 35.57
C GLN A 370 -21.64 23.45 36.16
N LYS A 371 -20.83 24.18 35.39
CA LYS A 371 -20.44 25.59 35.56
C LYS A 371 -20.34 26.23 34.17
N ASP A 372 -20.28 27.55 34.11
CA ASP A 372 -20.06 28.28 32.86
C ASP A 372 -18.78 27.78 32.13
N ASP A 373 -18.89 27.52 30.83
CA ASP A 373 -17.85 26.86 30.00
C ASP A 373 -16.47 27.51 30.14
N ASP A 374 -16.47 28.84 30.25
CA ASP A 374 -15.30 29.69 30.39
C ASP A 374 -14.43 29.32 31.62
N ASP A 375 -15.07 29.00 32.75
CA ASP A 375 -14.37 28.58 33.96
C ASP A 375 -13.98 27.11 33.93
N VAL A 376 -14.77 26.26 33.26
CA VAL A 376 -14.42 24.84 33.06
C VAL A 376 -13.15 24.69 32.20
N ALA A 377 -13.00 25.54 31.17
CA ALA A 377 -11.81 25.60 30.33
C ALA A 377 -10.56 26.04 31.12
N LYS A 378 -10.69 27.07 31.97
CA LYS A 378 -9.60 27.55 32.85
C LYS A 378 -9.20 26.48 33.88
N ASP A 379 -10.18 25.81 34.51
CA ASP A 379 -9.97 24.73 35.48
C ASP A 379 -9.21 23.54 34.85
N TYR A 380 -9.56 23.14 33.62
CA TYR A 380 -8.86 22.09 32.89
C TYR A 380 -7.44 22.52 32.50
N ALA A 381 -7.26 23.74 31.96
CA ALA A 381 -5.93 24.26 31.62
C ALA A 381 -5.00 24.36 32.85
N ALA A 382 -5.53 24.71 34.03
CA ALA A 382 -4.77 24.76 35.28
C ALA A 382 -4.41 23.37 35.86
N GLN A 383 -5.12 22.30 35.46
CA GLN A 383 -4.87 20.92 35.89
C GLN A 383 -4.20 20.05 34.80
N TYR A 384 -4.07 20.59 33.59
CA TYR A 384 -3.37 19.95 32.50
C TYR A 384 -1.90 19.70 32.87
N VAL A 385 -1.39 18.55 32.44
CA VAL A 385 0.03 18.19 32.58
C VAL A 385 0.51 17.84 31.19
N GLU A 386 1.64 18.41 30.76
CA GLU A 386 2.24 18.12 29.46
C GLU A 386 2.49 16.62 29.24
N PRO A 387 2.46 16.14 27.98
CA PRO A 387 2.80 14.76 27.69
C PRO A 387 4.25 14.44 28.10
N PRO A 388 4.52 13.28 28.72
CA PRO A 388 5.86 12.91 29.21
C PRO A 388 6.89 12.72 28.10
N LEU A 389 6.43 12.71 26.85
CA LEU A 389 7.22 12.64 25.64
C LEU A 389 6.66 13.66 24.66
N LYS A 390 7.47 14.68 24.33
CA LYS A 390 7.17 15.60 23.22
C LYS A 390 7.15 14.84 21.88
N PRO A 391 6.54 15.39 20.81
CA PRO A 391 6.65 14.82 19.47
C PRO A 391 8.12 14.61 19.07
N SER A 392 8.43 13.47 18.47
CA SER A 392 9.77 13.27 17.89
C SER A 392 9.89 14.09 16.59
N GLU A 393 11.03 14.75 16.38
CA GLU A 393 11.34 15.40 15.09
C GLU A 393 11.23 14.38 13.95
N LYS A 394 10.61 14.77 12.82
CA LYS A 394 10.35 13.88 11.69
C LYS A 394 11.20 14.21 10.48
N ARG A 395 11.73 13.15 9.87
CA ARG A 395 12.30 13.19 8.54
C ARG A 395 11.24 13.66 7.55
N ARG A 396 11.54 14.69 6.77
CA ARG A 396 10.60 15.21 5.76
C ARG A 396 10.42 14.19 4.62
N ILE A 397 9.23 14.19 4.03
CA ILE A 397 8.85 13.37 2.87
C ILE A 397 8.29 14.29 1.79
N TYR A 398 8.32 13.84 0.54
CA TYR A 398 7.81 14.59 -0.61
C TYR A 398 6.61 13.91 -1.29
N PHE A 399 5.67 14.71 -1.81
CA PHE A 399 4.74 14.29 -2.84
C PHE A 399 4.65 15.40 -3.88
N GLY A 400 4.60 15.01 -5.15
CA GLY A 400 4.58 15.90 -6.30
C GLY A 400 4.08 15.20 -7.57
N ARG A 401 3.86 15.99 -8.63
CA ARG A 401 3.33 15.58 -9.94
C ARG A 401 4.08 14.40 -10.58
N GLU A 402 5.35 14.26 -10.28
CA GLU A 402 6.26 13.23 -10.78
C GLU A 402 6.29 11.96 -9.93
N THR A 403 5.52 11.90 -8.83
CA THR A 403 5.59 10.85 -7.80
C THR A 403 4.32 9.97 -7.74
N PRO A 404 3.95 9.23 -8.80
CA PRO A 404 2.74 8.42 -8.79
C PRO A 404 2.80 7.30 -7.74
N VAL A 405 1.76 7.21 -6.91
CA VAL A 405 1.76 6.36 -5.72
C VAL A 405 1.05 5.04 -5.98
N LEU A 406 1.69 3.90 -5.73
CA LEU A 406 1.03 2.59 -5.71
C LEU A 406 0.24 2.42 -4.41
N ALA A 407 -1.05 2.08 -4.52
CA ALA A 407 -1.89 1.86 -3.36
C ALA A 407 -1.49 0.62 -2.52
N PRO A 408 -1.76 0.62 -1.20
CA PRO A 408 -1.77 -0.59 -0.39
C PRO A 408 -2.95 -1.47 -0.82
N LEU A 409 -2.65 -2.69 -1.30
CA LEU A 409 -3.62 -3.56 -1.99
C LEU A 409 -3.60 -4.97 -1.38
N THR A 410 -4.57 -5.31 -0.53
CA THR A 410 -4.63 -6.64 0.12
C THR A 410 -4.65 -7.78 -0.91
N THR A 411 -3.81 -8.79 -0.68
CA THR A 411 -3.48 -9.95 -1.54
C THR A 411 -2.64 -9.62 -2.79
N GLN A 412 -2.64 -8.38 -3.28
CA GLN A 412 -2.04 -8.01 -4.58
C GLN A 412 -0.78 -7.15 -4.44
N GLY A 413 -0.66 -6.33 -3.39
CA GLY A 413 0.47 -5.44 -3.08
C GLY A 413 1.69 -6.14 -2.48
N ASN A 414 1.90 -7.40 -2.87
CA ASN A 414 3.04 -8.22 -2.48
C ASN A 414 4.34 -7.68 -3.12
N LEU A 415 5.49 -7.98 -2.51
CA LEU A 415 6.80 -7.46 -2.93
C LEU A 415 7.10 -7.65 -4.43
N PRO A 416 6.83 -8.82 -5.06
CA PRO A 416 6.98 -8.99 -6.51
C PRO A 416 6.16 -8.01 -7.35
N PHE A 417 4.89 -7.79 -6.99
CA PHE A 417 4.04 -6.82 -7.68
C PHE A 417 4.54 -5.38 -7.52
N ARG A 418 4.98 -5.00 -6.31
CA ARG A 418 5.50 -3.65 -6.06
C ARG A 418 6.83 -3.41 -6.78
N ARG A 419 7.75 -4.38 -6.80
CA ARG A 419 9.01 -4.33 -7.57
C ARG A 419 8.74 -4.11 -9.07
N LEU A 420 7.77 -4.83 -9.64
CA LEU A 420 7.33 -4.62 -11.03
C LEU A 420 6.77 -3.21 -11.25
N CYS A 421 5.95 -2.69 -10.33
CA CYS A 421 5.43 -1.32 -10.45
C CYS A 421 6.53 -0.25 -10.34
N VAL A 422 7.51 -0.42 -9.45
CA VAL A 422 8.66 0.50 -9.28
C VAL A 422 9.55 0.50 -10.53
N GLU A 423 9.82 -0.67 -11.11
CA GLU A 423 10.56 -0.77 -12.39
C GLU A 423 9.83 -0.04 -13.53
N LEU A 424 8.50 0.01 -13.48
CA LEU A 424 7.65 0.73 -14.44
C LEU A 424 7.40 2.20 -14.05
N GLY A 425 8.04 2.74 -13.01
CA GLY A 425 7.99 4.16 -12.64
C GLY A 425 7.06 4.53 -11.48
N ALA A 426 6.60 3.57 -10.66
CA ALA A 426 5.94 3.90 -9.40
C ALA A 426 6.97 4.44 -8.39
N GLU A 427 6.85 5.71 -8.00
CA GLU A 427 7.86 6.36 -7.16
C GLU A 427 7.61 6.17 -5.65
N ILE A 428 6.39 5.82 -5.24
CA ILE A 428 6.03 5.59 -3.83
C ILE A 428 5.18 4.32 -3.76
N THR A 429 5.47 3.43 -2.80
CA THR A 429 4.78 2.15 -2.61
C THR A 429 4.36 1.98 -1.16
N TYR A 430 3.31 1.17 -0.93
CA TYR A 430 2.90 0.77 0.41
C TYR A 430 2.78 -0.75 0.54
N SER A 431 3.07 -1.27 1.74
CA SER A 431 2.79 -2.65 2.10
C SER A 431 1.30 -2.99 1.95
N GLU A 432 0.98 -4.28 1.95
CA GLU A 432 -0.37 -4.71 2.28
C GLU A 432 -0.75 -4.28 3.72
N MET A 433 -2.04 -4.10 3.98
CA MET A 433 -2.58 -3.71 5.28
C MET A 433 -2.34 -4.80 6.33
N ALA A 434 -1.38 -4.59 7.24
CA ALA A 434 -1.15 -5.45 8.39
C ALA A 434 -2.10 -5.15 9.55
N LEU A 435 -2.42 -6.17 10.35
CA LEU A 435 -3.26 -6.04 11.54
C LEU A 435 -2.36 -5.76 12.76
N GLY A 436 -2.55 -4.61 13.42
CA GLY A 436 -1.64 -4.15 14.48
C GLY A 436 -1.51 -5.12 15.66
N LEU A 437 -2.60 -5.83 16.02
CA LEU A 437 -2.57 -6.81 17.12
C LEU A 437 -1.79 -8.09 16.76
N PRO A 438 -2.05 -8.80 15.63
CA PRO A 438 -1.17 -9.83 15.10
C PRO A 438 0.31 -9.43 14.95
N LEU A 439 0.60 -8.20 14.51
CA LEU A 439 1.97 -7.68 14.44
C LEU A 439 2.62 -7.62 15.83
N LEU A 440 1.92 -7.08 16.83
CA LEU A 440 2.36 -7.06 18.24
C LEU A 440 2.43 -8.46 18.88
N GLN A 441 1.70 -9.44 18.35
CA GLN A 441 1.80 -10.86 18.72
C GLN A 441 2.92 -11.60 17.96
N GLY A 442 3.72 -10.93 17.14
CA GLY A 442 4.83 -11.55 16.41
C GLY A 442 4.41 -12.47 15.26
N GLN A 443 3.18 -12.37 14.76
CA GLN A 443 2.64 -13.28 13.74
C GLN A 443 3.43 -13.18 12.42
N LYS A 444 3.91 -14.33 11.90
CA LYS A 444 4.78 -14.36 10.72
C LYS A 444 4.11 -13.79 9.46
N ALA A 445 2.78 -13.89 9.35
CA ALA A 445 2.02 -13.37 8.21
C ALA A 445 2.20 -11.85 8.06
N ASP A 446 1.75 -11.08 9.05
CA ASP A 446 1.85 -9.60 9.07
C ASP A 446 3.30 -9.12 8.94
N TRP A 447 4.24 -9.75 9.64
CA TRP A 447 5.68 -9.45 9.53
C TRP A 447 6.31 -9.80 8.17
N THR A 448 5.62 -10.56 7.31
CA THR A 448 6.07 -10.83 5.93
C THR A 448 5.57 -9.76 4.95
N LEU A 449 4.44 -9.09 5.25
CA LEU A 449 3.90 -7.99 4.43
C LEU A 449 4.80 -6.75 4.44
N MET A 450 5.56 -6.56 5.52
CA MET A 450 6.46 -5.41 5.76
C MET A 450 7.79 -5.47 5.00
N ARG A 451 8.11 -6.59 4.32
CA ARG A 451 9.36 -6.74 3.56
C ARG A 451 9.38 -5.82 2.35
N ALA A 452 10.56 -5.26 2.04
CA ALA A 452 10.77 -4.37 0.90
C ALA A 452 11.92 -4.88 0.02
N HIS A 453 11.88 -4.57 -1.28
CA HIS A 453 12.98 -4.83 -2.20
C HIS A 453 13.98 -3.66 -2.25
N GLU A 454 15.25 -3.90 -2.61
CA GLU A 454 16.29 -2.86 -2.72
C GLU A 454 15.85 -1.64 -3.56
N SER A 455 15.10 -1.87 -4.64
CA SER A 455 14.53 -0.80 -5.47
C SER A 455 13.55 0.12 -4.73
N GLU A 456 12.87 -0.38 -3.70
CA GLU A 456 11.92 0.40 -2.88
C GLU A 456 12.61 1.18 -1.74
N ILE A 457 13.91 0.91 -1.50
CA ILE A 457 14.76 1.59 -0.50
C ILE A 457 15.62 2.71 -1.16
N THR A 458 15.24 3.13 -2.37
CA THR A 458 15.83 4.28 -3.06
C THR A 458 14.99 5.55 -2.82
N PRO A 459 15.58 6.76 -2.92
CA PRO A 459 14.82 8.01 -2.99
C PRO A 459 13.75 7.99 -4.10
N PRO A 460 12.57 8.61 -3.91
CA PRO A 460 11.64 8.90 -4.99
C PRO A 460 12.24 9.96 -5.92
N ARG A 461 11.83 9.95 -7.19
CA ARG A 461 12.12 11.02 -8.16
C ARG A 461 11.72 12.39 -7.60
N TYR A 462 12.57 13.39 -7.87
CA TYR A 462 12.44 14.75 -7.35
C TYR A 462 12.82 15.76 -8.43
N THR A 463 11.81 16.40 -8.98
CA THR A 463 11.84 17.46 -10.01
C THR A 463 10.74 18.48 -9.68
N PRO A 464 10.81 19.15 -8.51
CA PRO A 464 9.65 19.81 -7.91
C PRO A 464 9.15 21.00 -8.72
N THR A 465 7.85 21.02 -9.00
CA THR A 465 7.15 22.13 -9.67
C THR A 465 6.35 23.01 -8.70
N GLY A 466 6.41 22.74 -7.40
CA GLY A 466 5.64 23.42 -6.34
C GLY A 466 6.51 23.80 -5.15
N ILE A 467 5.88 24.27 -4.08
CA ILE A 467 6.57 24.59 -2.82
C ILE A 467 7.05 23.27 -2.17
N VAL A 468 8.29 23.26 -1.70
CA VAL A 468 8.89 22.15 -0.94
C VAL A 468 9.36 22.67 0.41
N ASP A 469 9.22 21.86 1.45
CA ASP A 469 9.79 22.12 2.77
C ASP A 469 11.32 22.34 2.66
N PRO A 470 11.88 23.48 3.11
CA PRO A 470 13.32 23.75 3.03
C PRO A 470 14.21 22.74 3.77
N ALA A 471 13.66 21.97 4.71
CA ALA A 471 14.33 20.88 5.40
C ALA A 471 14.15 19.51 4.70
N TYR A 472 13.62 19.46 3.47
CA TYR A 472 13.53 18.23 2.70
C TYR A 472 14.88 17.76 2.14
N ASP A 473 15.32 16.59 2.61
CA ASP A 473 16.48 15.89 2.10
C ASP A 473 16.05 14.65 1.32
N ASN A 474 16.05 14.75 -0.01
CA ASN A 474 15.67 13.66 -0.90
C ASN A 474 16.56 12.41 -0.70
N ALA A 475 17.84 12.56 -0.36
CA ALA A 475 18.74 11.42 -0.17
C ALA A 475 18.40 10.58 1.08
N LYS A 476 17.60 11.12 2.00
CA LYS A 476 17.04 10.38 3.14
C LYS A 476 15.61 9.88 2.90
N ASP A 477 14.93 10.29 1.84
CA ASP A 477 13.60 9.79 1.50
C ASP A 477 13.68 8.40 0.82
N LEU A 478 12.58 7.65 0.86
CA LEU A 478 12.49 6.26 0.43
C LEU A 478 11.20 6.06 -0.37
N LYS A 479 11.06 4.98 -1.16
CA LYS A 479 9.77 4.66 -1.82
C LYS A 479 8.79 3.93 -0.90
N PHE A 480 9.27 3.05 -0.01
CA PHE A 480 8.43 2.08 0.73
C PHE A 480 7.85 2.58 2.06
N GLY A 481 6.53 2.76 2.13
CA GLY A 481 5.76 2.90 3.37
C GLY A 481 5.11 1.58 3.84
N VAL A 482 4.77 1.50 5.14
CA VAL A 482 3.98 0.38 5.69
C VAL A 482 2.60 0.85 6.11
N GLN A 483 1.55 0.09 5.77
CA GLN A 483 0.18 0.35 6.22
C GLN A 483 -0.24 -0.63 7.30
N ILE A 484 -0.74 -0.09 8.42
CA ILE A 484 -1.36 -0.85 9.51
C ILE A 484 -2.84 -0.49 9.69
N THR A 485 -3.60 -1.38 10.34
CA THR A 485 -4.94 -1.09 10.85
C THR A 485 -5.05 -1.45 12.33
N ALA A 486 -5.75 -0.60 13.11
CA ALA A 486 -5.89 -0.72 14.56
C ALA A 486 -7.26 -0.24 15.02
N ASN A 487 -7.86 -0.90 16.01
CA ASN A 487 -9.14 -0.52 16.60
C ASN A 487 -9.03 0.19 17.96
N ALA A 488 -7.83 0.36 18.52
CA ALA A 488 -7.60 1.04 19.80
C ALA A 488 -6.30 1.84 19.77
N PRO A 489 -6.22 3.01 20.46
CA PRO A 489 -4.99 3.82 20.50
C PRO A 489 -3.75 3.04 20.94
N TRP A 490 -3.87 2.19 21.97
CA TRP A 490 -2.73 1.40 22.45
C TRP A 490 -2.16 0.43 21.40
N ILE A 491 -2.99 -0.10 20.51
CA ILE A 491 -2.53 -0.96 19.41
C ILE A 491 -1.80 -0.12 18.38
N ALA A 492 -2.40 0.99 17.93
CA ALA A 492 -1.82 1.88 16.93
C ALA A 492 -0.43 2.42 17.38
N ILE A 493 -0.37 2.91 18.61
CA ILE A 493 0.83 3.52 19.21
C ILE A 493 1.92 2.46 19.42
N LYS A 494 1.62 1.31 20.06
CA LYS A 494 2.62 0.23 20.21
C LYS A 494 3.05 -0.37 18.88
N SER A 495 2.16 -0.47 17.88
CA SER A 495 2.56 -0.91 16.53
C SER A 495 3.54 0.07 15.90
N ALA A 496 3.31 1.40 16.02
CA ALA A 496 4.23 2.41 15.49
C ALA A 496 5.61 2.37 16.17
N GLU A 497 5.67 2.23 17.49
CA GLU A 497 6.94 2.04 18.22
C GLU A 497 7.64 0.74 17.80
N THR A 498 6.89 -0.35 17.60
CA THR A 498 7.45 -1.66 17.18
C THR A 498 7.98 -1.62 15.75
N LEU A 499 7.30 -0.92 14.84
CA LEU A 499 7.72 -0.74 13.46
C LEU A 499 9.01 0.09 13.40
N ALA A 500 9.02 1.29 14.00
CA ALA A 500 10.18 2.17 14.01
C ALA A 500 11.40 1.55 14.70
N ARG A 501 11.22 0.68 15.70
CA ARG A 501 12.32 -0.01 16.40
C ARG A 501 12.96 -1.15 15.60
N TYR A 502 12.21 -1.83 14.72
CA TYR A 502 12.68 -3.06 14.06
C TYR A 502 12.75 -2.99 12.53
N LEU A 503 12.19 -1.94 11.90
CA LEU A 503 12.23 -1.72 10.46
C LEU A 503 12.92 -0.36 10.17
N PRO A 504 14.25 -0.33 9.98
CA PRO A 504 14.98 0.91 9.76
C PRO A 504 14.73 1.53 8.38
N HIS A 505 14.22 0.76 7.41
CA HIS A 505 13.98 1.25 6.04
C HIS A 505 12.48 1.47 5.82
N LEU A 506 11.91 2.45 6.52
CA LEU A 506 10.51 2.88 6.39
C LEU A 506 10.41 4.34 5.93
N ARG A 507 9.71 4.55 4.82
CA ARG A 507 9.32 5.90 4.38
C ARG A 507 8.39 6.57 5.37
N ALA A 508 7.34 5.87 5.77
CA ALA A 508 6.28 6.34 6.66
C ALA A 508 5.46 5.15 7.19
N ILE A 509 4.69 5.39 8.26
CA ILE A 509 3.70 4.45 8.80
C ILE A 509 2.30 5.01 8.53
N ASP A 510 1.54 4.35 7.66
CA ASP A 510 0.17 4.73 7.31
C ASP A 510 -0.88 4.04 8.18
N LEU A 511 -1.82 4.82 8.72
CA LEU A 511 -2.98 4.29 9.43
C LEU A 511 -4.17 4.13 8.48
N ASN A 512 -4.55 2.88 8.22
CA ASN A 512 -5.72 2.57 7.41
C ASN A 512 -7.02 2.95 8.13
N CYS A 513 -7.63 4.04 7.66
CA CYS A 513 -8.90 4.59 8.11
C CYS A 513 -10.00 4.45 7.03
N GLY A 514 -9.76 3.65 5.97
CA GLY A 514 -10.59 3.61 4.77
C GLY A 514 -11.03 2.20 4.32
N CYS A 515 -10.54 1.14 4.96
CA CYS A 515 -10.89 -0.24 4.62
C CYS A 515 -12.39 -0.51 4.88
N PRO A 516 -13.18 -0.93 3.88
CA PRO A 516 -14.61 -1.18 4.01
C PRO A 516 -14.95 -2.64 4.38
N ILE A 517 -13.96 -3.50 4.62
CA ILE A 517 -14.16 -4.91 4.94
C ILE A 517 -14.92 -5.02 6.27
N ASP A 518 -16.05 -5.73 6.27
CA ASP A 518 -17.00 -5.68 7.39
C ASP A 518 -16.46 -6.32 8.68
N MET A 519 -15.48 -7.24 8.59
CA MET A 519 -14.73 -7.74 9.75
C MET A 519 -13.91 -6.62 10.41
N VAL A 520 -13.18 -5.83 9.60
CA VAL A 520 -12.34 -4.72 10.08
C VAL A 520 -13.22 -3.62 10.65
N TYR A 521 -14.29 -3.25 9.93
CA TYR A 521 -15.28 -2.27 10.39
C TYR A 521 -15.93 -2.66 11.72
N LYS A 522 -16.46 -3.90 11.83
CA LYS A 522 -17.09 -4.39 13.07
C LYS A 522 -16.11 -4.48 14.25
N SER A 523 -14.81 -4.63 14.00
CA SER A 523 -13.81 -4.56 15.07
C SER A 523 -13.55 -3.15 15.61
N GLY A 524 -14.06 -2.10 14.94
CA GLY A 524 -13.82 -0.70 15.30
C GLY A 524 -12.55 -0.08 14.68
N ALA A 525 -12.08 -0.66 13.56
CA ALA A 525 -10.92 -0.23 12.77
C ALA A 525 -11.29 0.08 11.30
N GLY A 526 -10.31 0.50 10.49
CA GLY A 526 -10.53 0.83 9.08
C GLY A 526 -11.52 1.99 8.96
N SER A 527 -12.49 1.87 8.05
CA SER A 527 -13.53 2.90 7.85
C SER A 527 -14.42 3.18 9.07
N ALA A 528 -14.37 2.39 10.15
CA ALA A 528 -15.04 2.73 11.41
C ALA A 528 -14.40 3.93 12.15
N LEU A 529 -13.15 4.28 11.81
CA LEU A 529 -12.47 5.45 12.39
C LEU A 529 -13.01 6.78 11.85
N LEU A 530 -13.73 6.77 10.72
CA LEU A 530 -14.29 7.97 10.06
C LEU A 530 -15.46 8.60 10.84
N ASP A 531 -16.13 7.83 11.70
CA ASP A 531 -17.16 8.31 12.63
C ASP A 531 -16.59 8.50 14.06
N ALA A 532 -15.28 8.30 14.26
CA ALA A 532 -14.60 8.39 15.56
C ALA A 532 -13.42 9.40 15.56
N PRO A 533 -13.66 10.69 15.22
CA PRO A 533 -12.61 11.68 15.00
C PRO A 533 -11.62 11.84 16.18
N SER A 534 -12.12 11.97 17.42
CA SER A 534 -11.26 12.12 18.60
C SER A 534 -10.41 10.88 18.90
N LYS A 535 -10.86 9.68 18.49
CA LYS A 535 -10.12 8.42 18.61
C LYS A 535 -8.99 8.36 17.57
N LEU A 536 -9.27 8.79 16.35
CA LEU A 536 -8.30 8.89 15.25
C LEU A 536 -7.19 9.91 15.57
N GLU A 537 -7.55 11.11 16.02
CA GLU A 537 -6.57 12.13 16.41
C GLU A 537 -5.62 11.61 17.50
N ARG A 538 -6.15 10.95 18.53
CA ARG A 538 -5.34 10.34 19.61
C ARG A 538 -4.44 9.21 19.14
N MET A 539 -4.86 8.44 18.13
CA MET A 539 -3.99 7.45 17.47
C MET A 539 -2.83 8.15 16.76
N ILE A 540 -3.11 9.13 15.90
CA ILE A 540 -2.09 9.83 15.11
C ILE A 540 -1.10 10.57 16.02
N ARG A 541 -1.56 11.35 16.99
CA ARG A 541 -0.69 12.05 17.98
C ARG A 541 0.27 11.08 18.67
N GLY A 542 -0.24 10.01 19.27
CA GLY A 542 0.59 9.05 19.99
C GLY A 542 1.51 8.25 19.08
N MET A 543 1.07 7.89 17.87
CA MET A 543 1.95 7.28 16.86
C MET A 543 3.09 8.22 16.50
N ASN A 544 2.81 9.53 16.34
CA ASN A 544 3.80 10.54 16.01
C ASN A 544 4.84 10.71 17.14
N THR A 545 4.41 10.70 18.41
CA THR A 545 5.30 10.73 19.59
C THR A 545 6.29 9.57 19.65
N VAL A 546 5.87 8.33 19.35
CA VAL A 546 6.69 7.13 19.61
C VAL A 546 7.50 6.59 18.42
N SER A 547 7.23 7.04 17.19
CA SER A 547 7.80 6.48 15.94
C SER A 547 9.20 7.00 15.56
N GLY A 548 9.89 7.72 16.43
CA GLY A 548 11.24 8.23 16.12
C GLY A 548 11.21 9.28 15.00
N ASP A 549 12.09 9.18 14.01
CA ASP A 549 12.10 10.05 12.83
C ASP A 549 11.03 9.69 11.79
N VAL A 550 10.46 8.49 11.87
CA VAL A 550 9.52 7.95 10.87
C VAL A 550 8.19 8.73 10.89
N PRO A 551 7.74 9.33 9.77
CA PRO A 551 6.50 10.07 9.69
C PRO A 551 5.24 9.19 9.73
N ILE A 552 4.13 9.79 10.16
CA ILE A 552 2.81 9.15 10.18
C ILE A 552 1.92 9.71 9.07
N THR A 553 1.26 8.83 8.31
CA THR A 553 0.24 9.21 7.30
C THR A 553 -1.10 8.55 7.61
N ALA A 554 -2.18 9.00 6.96
CA ALA A 554 -3.49 8.38 7.11
C ALA A 554 -4.25 8.23 5.79
N LYS A 555 -4.80 7.03 5.53
CA LYS A 555 -5.64 6.76 4.36
C LYS A 555 -7.12 6.66 4.72
N ILE A 556 -7.91 7.65 4.30
CA ILE A 556 -9.34 7.81 4.60
C ILE A 556 -10.26 7.55 3.39
N ARG A 557 -11.58 7.65 3.63
CA ARG A 557 -12.67 7.68 2.65
C ARG A 557 -13.56 8.91 2.94
N MET A 558 -14.44 9.29 2.01
CA MET A 558 -15.28 10.50 2.14
C MET A 558 -16.18 10.50 3.40
N GLY A 559 -16.58 9.31 3.86
CA GLY A 559 -17.40 9.09 5.05
C GLY A 559 -17.84 7.62 5.14
N VAL A 560 -18.59 7.27 6.18
CA VAL A 560 -19.15 5.90 6.31
C VAL A 560 -20.39 5.70 5.42
N ARG A 561 -21.22 6.73 5.29
CA ARG A 561 -22.54 6.69 4.63
C ARG A 561 -22.66 7.79 3.58
N ASP A 562 -23.54 7.60 2.60
CA ASP A 562 -23.74 8.54 1.49
C ASP A 562 -24.49 9.82 1.90
N ASP A 563 -25.24 9.79 3.00
CA ASP A 563 -25.95 10.95 3.58
C ASP A 563 -25.08 11.78 4.55
N ARG A 564 -23.87 11.30 4.89
CA ARG A 564 -23.00 11.93 5.88
C ARG A 564 -21.53 11.73 5.52
N LEU A 565 -21.02 12.66 4.70
CA LEU A 565 -19.59 12.81 4.46
C LEU A 565 -18.93 13.40 5.71
N THR A 566 -17.74 12.93 6.06
CA THR A 566 -16.99 13.37 7.25
C THR A 566 -15.55 13.78 6.93
N ALA A 567 -15.04 13.51 5.72
CA ALA A 567 -13.62 13.69 5.39
C ALA A 567 -13.12 15.13 5.56
N GLN A 568 -13.85 16.16 5.13
CA GLN A 568 -13.43 17.57 5.31
C GLN A 568 -13.08 17.88 6.79
N LYS A 569 -13.97 17.52 7.72
CA LYS A 569 -13.76 17.71 9.17
C LYS A 569 -12.69 16.78 9.76
N LEU A 570 -12.47 15.61 9.15
CA LEU A 570 -11.36 14.72 9.54
C LEU A 570 -10.01 15.27 9.05
N VAL A 571 -9.95 15.84 7.85
CA VAL A 571 -8.76 16.46 7.26
C VAL A 571 -8.35 17.70 8.06
N GLU A 572 -9.30 18.58 8.36
CA GLU A 572 -9.12 19.71 9.28
C GLU A 572 -8.54 19.25 10.63
N ARG A 573 -9.18 18.25 11.25
CA ARG A 573 -8.75 17.71 12.55
C ARG A 573 -7.42 16.96 12.49
N LEU A 574 -6.99 16.44 11.34
CA LEU A 574 -5.69 15.80 11.12
C LEU A 574 -4.56 16.81 10.84
N ALA A 575 -4.90 17.95 10.23
CA ALA A 575 -3.97 19.04 9.92
C ALA A 575 -3.72 19.94 11.15
N LEU A 576 -4.80 20.41 11.78
CA LEU A 576 -4.76 21.46 12.81
C LEU A 576 -5.02 20.92 14.23
N GLY A 577 -5.67 19.76 14.35
CA GLY A 577 -6.14 19.21 15.62
C GLY A 577 -7.54 19.73 15.98
N ALA A 578 -8.14 19.19 17.03
CA ALA A 578 -9.39 19.74 17.55
C ALA A 578 -9.13 21.06 18.30
N PRO A 579 -10.05 22.06 18.30
CA PRO A 579 -9.77 23.40 18.85
C PRO A 579 -9.32 23.41 20.31
N ASP A 580 -9.94 22.55 21.13
CA ASP A 580 -9.63 22.29 22.54
C ASP A 580 -8.21 21.74 22.74
N ILE A 581 -7.80 20.78 21.91
CA ILE A 581 -6.49 20.13 22.02
C ILE A 581 -5.39 20.97 21.33
N ARG A 582 -5.72 21.68 20.25
CA ARG A 582 -4.79 22.49 19.43
C ARG A 582 -4.13 23.60 20.24
N ALA A 583 -4.89 24.25 21.13
CA ALA A 583 -4.37 25.32 21.98
C ALA A 583 -3.29 24.85 22.98
N VAL A 584 -3.25 23.54 23.29
CA VAL A 584 -2.43 22.98 24.37
C VAL A 584 -1.37 21.99 23.85
N SER A 585 -1.62 21.32 22.73
CA SER A 585 -0.74 20.29 22.14
C SER A 585 -0.53 20.44 20.64
N GLY A 586 -0.85 21.60 20.06
CA GLY A 586 -0.64 21.90 18.64
C GLY A 586 -1.35 20.95 17.67
N ALA A 587 -0.82 20.83 16.45
CA ALA A 587 -1.32 19.92 15.43
C ALA A 587 -1.14 18.42 15.80
N PRO A 588 -1.78 17.46 15.11
CA PRO A 588 -1.56 16.03 15.35
C PRO A 588 -0.26 15.45 14.78
N GLY A 589 0.36 16.13 13.81
CA GLY A 589 1.57 15.63 13.12
C GLY A 589 1.31 14.63 11.98
N CYS A 590 0.16 14.71 11.29
CA CYS A 590 -0.02 13.94 10.06
C CYS A 590 0.88 14.53 8.95
N ALA A 591 1.70 13.71 8.30
CA ALA A 591 2.59 14.17 7.22
C ALA A 591 1.90 14.17 5.85
N ALA A 592 0.97 13.25 5.64
CA ALA A 592 0.13 13.21 4.44
C ALA A 592 -1.21 12.50 4.70
N VAL A 593 -2.27 12.98 4.05
CA VAL A 593 -3.60 12.35 4.06
C VAL A 593 -3.96 11.89 2.65
N THR A 594 -4.31 10.62 2.50
CA THR A 594 -4.83 10.08 1.23
C THR A 594 -6.34 9.91 1.30
N LEU A 595 -7.09 10.64 0.46
CA LEU A 595 -8.55 10.52 0.38
C LEU A 595 -8.98 9.61 -0.77
N HIS A 596 -9.64 8.49 -0.46
CA HIS A 596 -10.40 7.73 -1.46
C HIS A 596 -11.75 8.42 -1.69
N GLY A 597 -12.02 8.84 -2.93
CA GLY A 597 -13.25 9.53 -3.37
C GLY A 597 -14.51 8.66 -3.38
N ARG A 598 -14.70 7.81 -2.37
CA ARG A 598 -15.92 7.02 -2.15
C ARG A 598 -16.23 6.95 -0.65
N THR A 599 -17.50 6.78 -0.30
CA THR A 599 -17.90 6.41 1.07
C THR A 599 -17.58 4.94 1.34
N ARG A 600 -17.66 4.48 2.60
CA ARG A 600 -17.65 3.03 2.90
C ARG A 600 -18.82 2.33 2.22
N GLN A 601 -20.03 2.88 2.36
CA GLN A 601 -21.28 2.32 1.84
C GLN A 601 -21.23 2.03 0.34
N GLN A 602 -20.63 2.93 -0.45
CA GLN A 602 -20.42 2.75 -1.89
C GLN A 602 -19.50 1.57 -2.24
N ARG A 603 -18.59 1.15 -1.35
CA ARG A 603 -17.47 0.21 -1.63
C ARG A 603 -16.68 0.59 -2.89
N TYR A 604 -17.13 0.12 -4.06
CA TYR A 604 -16.63 0.44 -5.38
C TYR A 604 -17.73 0.65 -6.46
N THR A 605 -19.02 0.52 -6.10
CA THR A 605 -20.16 0.40 -7.04
C THR A 605 -20.58 1.71 -7.74
N LYS A 606 -20.22 2.86 -7.17
CA LYS A 606 -20.27 4.18 -7.84
C LYS A 606 -18.87 4.54 -8.37
N ALA A 607 -18.76 5.55 -9.22
CA ALA A 607 -17.47 6.15 -9.58
C ALA A 607 -16.78 6.79 -8.35
N ALA A 608 -15.50 7.18 -8.50
CA ALA A 608 -14.86 8.06 -7.52
C ALA A 608 -15.30 9.51 -7.74
N ASP A 609 -15.68 10.21 -6.67
CA ASP A 609 -15.96 11.64 -6.68
C ASP A 609 -14.65 12.43 -6.53
N TRP A 610 -14.24 13.06 -7.62
CA TRP A 610 -13.05 13.91 -7.67
C TRP A 610 -13.35 15.39 -7.40
N GLY A 611 -14.61 15.82 -7.43
CA GLY A 611 -15.01 17.17 -7.03
C GLY A 611 -14.87 17.34 -5.52
N TYR A 612 -15.38 16.36 -4.75
CA TYR A 612 -15.21 16.34 -3.30
C TYR A 612 -13.74 16.12 -2.86
N ILE A 613 -12.91 15.49 -3.70
CA ILE A 613 -11.45 15.47 -3.48
C ILE A 613 -10.87 16.89 -3.68
N ALA A 614 -11.26 17.62 -4.72
CA ALA A 614 -10.79 18.99 -4.97
C ALA A 614 -11.16 19.96 -3.84
N GLU A 615 -12.40 19.86 -3.31
CA GLU A 615 -12.82 20.61 -2.11
C GLU A 615 -11.89 20.34 -0.92
N CYS A 616 -11.55 19.06 -0.67
CA CYS A 616 -10.64 18.69 0.41
C CYS A 616 -9.19 19.16 0.16
N ALA A 617 -8.73 19.17 -1.10
CA ALA A 617 -7.39 19.64 -1.45
C ALA A 617 -7.23 21.15 -1.21
N ALA A 618 -8.23 21.94 -1.62
CA ALA A 618 -8.28 23.37 -1.37
C ALA A 618 -8.25 23.69 0.15
N LEU A 619 -8.96 22.89 0.96
CA LEU A 619 -8.90 22.99 2.42
C LEU A 619 -7.50 22.68 2.96
N VAL A 620 -6.83 21.59 2.54
CA VAL A 620 -5.45 21.29 3.00
C VAL A 620 -4.49 22.43 2.68
N LYS A 621 -4.56 22.99 1.45
CA LYS A 621 -3.75 24.15 1.08
C LYS A 621 -3.98 25.33 2.03
N SER A 622 -5.23 25.69 2.29
CA SER A 622 -5.56 26.78 3.23
C SER A 622 -5.14 26.47 4.68
N PHE A 623 -5.11 25.20 5.09
CA PHE A 623 -4.61 24.80 6.41
C PHE A 623 -3.10 24.89 6.53
N ASN A 624 -2.34 24.60 5.45
CA ASN A 624 -0.90 24.83 5.42
C ASN A 624 -0.59 26.35 5.47
N GLU A 625 -1.25 27.17 4.63
CA GLU A 625 -1.14 28.64 4.67
C GLU A 625 -1.52 29.23 6.05
N THR A 626 -2.59 28.71 6.67
CA THR A 626 -3.02 29.12 8.02
C THR A 626 -2.00 28.72 9.08
N LYS A 627 -1.43 27.52 9.00
CA LYS A 627 -0.40 27.01 9.92
C LYS A 627 0.84 27.89 9.91
N ASP A 628 1.33 28.26 8.72
CA ASP A 628 2.49 29.14 8.58
C ASP A 628 2.23 30.49 9.26
N SER A 629 1.06 31.11 9.03
CA SER A 629 0.68 32.38 9.68
C SER A 629 0.51 32.29 11.20
N LEU A 630 0.15 31.11 11.73
CA LEU A 630 0.03 30.87 13.18
C LEU A 630 1.38 30.66 13.85
N GLN A 631 2.39 30.19 13.12
CA GLN A 631 3.76 30.07 13.60
C GLN A 631 4.45 31.45 13.65
N ASP A 632 4.07 32.38 12.77
CA ASP A 632 4.61 33.76 12.70
C ASP A 632 4.02 34.73 13.75
N THR A 633 2.80 34.47 14.24
CA THR A 633 2.02 35.45 15.05
C THR A 633 1.87 35.11 16.54
N ILE A 634 2.47 34.02 17.00
CA ILE A 634 2.43 33.58 18.40
C ILE A 634 3.87 33.51 18.93
N ARG A 635 4.06 33.71 20.25
CA ARG A 635 5.30 33.39 20.99
C ARG A 635 5.98 32.17 20.36
N GLU A 636 7.26 32.29 19.96
CA GLU A 636 8.05 31.22 19.35
C GLU A 636 7.75 29.87 20.01
N ALA A 637 7.00 29.03 19.30
CA ALA A 637 6.59 27.74 19.81
C ALA A 637 7.84 26.85 19.79
N ASP A 638 8.39 26.59 20.99
CA ASP A 638 9.54 25.70 21.24
C ASP A 638 9.55 24.55 20.23
N GLU A 639 10.55 24.55 19.34
CA GLU A 639 10.58 23.68 18.16
C GLU A 639 10.42 22.20 18.53
N SER A 640 10.88 21.81 19.72
CA SER A 640 10.73 20.44 20.25
C SER A 640 9.27 20.06 20.56
N THR A 641 8.33 21.00 20.56
CA THR A 641 6.89 20.76 20.78
C THR A 641 6.09 20.65 19.47
N LEU A 642 6.63 21.10 18.33
CA LEU A 642 5.90 21.19 17.06
C LEU A 642 5.92 19.86 16.27
N PRO A 643 4.78 19.16 16.12
CA PRO A 643 4.72 17.92 15.36
C PRO A 643 4.64 18.21 13.85
N ASN A 644 5.71 17.87 13.13
CA ASN A 644 5.96 18.22 11.72
C ASN A 644 5.94 19.75 11.49
N GLY A 645 7.08 20.42 11.68
CA GLY A 645 7.31 21.78 11.17
C GLY A 645 7.47 21.79 9.64
N GLY A 646 6.41 21.44 8.91
CA GLY A 646 6.41 21.27 7.45
C GLY A 646 5.02 21.07 6.85
N HIS A 647 4.94 21.06 5.52
CA HIS A 647 3.73 20.91 4.71
C HIS A 647 3.01 19.57 4.95
N MET A 648 1.69 19.57 5.18
CA MET A 648 0.90 18.33 5.12
C MET A 648 0.44 18.12 3.67
N TYR A 649 0.86 17.00 3.07
CA TYR A 649 0.49 16.66 1.69
C TYR A 649 -0.90 16.00 1.60
N PHE A 650 -1.57 16.17 0.46
CA PHE A 650 -2.87 15.61 0.16
C PHE A 650 -2.87 14.80 -1.13
N VAL A 651 -3.18 13.50 -1.01
CA VAL A 651 -3.08 12.52 -2.10
C VAL A 651 -4.47 12.06 -2.52
N GLY A 652 -4.84 12.33 -3.77
CA GLY A 652 -6.12 11.89 -4.34
C GLY A 652 -6.13 10.39 -4.64
N ASN A 653 -7.27 9.72 -4.49
CA ASN A 653 -7.36 8.29 -4.79
C ASN A 653 -8.74 7.88 -5.32
N GLY A 654 -8.73 7.11 -6.42
CA GLY A 654 -9.91 6.44 -6.98
C GLY A 654 -9.97 6.54 -8.50
N ASP A 655 -10.19 5.41 -9.17
CA ASP A 655 -10.54 5.33 -10.60
C ASP A 655 -9.61 6.06 -11.60
N CYS A 656 -8.36 6.33 -11.21
CA CYS A 656 -7.27 6.70 -12.12
C CYS A 656 -6.84 5.45 -12.92
N TYR A 657 -6.93 5.51 -14.26
CA TYR A 657 -6.75 4.37 -15.17
C TYR A 657 -5.81 4.65 -16.36
N SER A 658 -5.37 5.89 -16.53
CA SER A 658 -4.43 6.35 -17.55
C SER A 658 -3.63 7.56 -17.09
N HIS A 659 -2.58 7.93 -17.83
CA HIS A 659 -1.85 9.18 -17.61
C HIS A 659 -2.75 10.43 -17.74
N VAL A 660 -3.75 10.42 -18.64
CA VAL A 660 -4.73 11.50 -18.78
C VAL A 660 -5.52 11.67 -17.49
N ASP A 661 -6.00 10.58 -16.88
CA ASP A 661 -6.69 10.65 -15.59
C ASP A 661 -5.74 11.18 -14.50
N TYR A 662 -4.53 10.65 -14.43
CA TYR A 662 -3.52 11.04 -13.44
C TYR A 662 -3.25 12.56 -13.47
N PHE A 663 -2.90 13.10 -14.64
CA PHE A 663 -2.62 14.53 -14.78
C PHE A 663 -3.89 15.38 -14.62
N ASN A 664 -5.04 14.97 -15.16
CA ASN A 664 -6.30 15.69 -14.94
C ASN A 664 -6.66 15.77 -13.45
N HIS A 665 -6.36 14.74 -12.66
CA HIS A 665 -6.60 14.73 -11.22
C HIS A 665 -5.60 15.61 -10.46
N VAL A 666 -4.30 15.60 -10.80
CA VAL A 666 -3.31 16.54 -10.22
C VAL A 666 -3.69 17.99 -10.56
N ASP A 667 -3.94 18.29 -11.83
CA ASP A 667 -4.12 19.66 -12.33
C ASP A 667 -5.48 20.26 -11.95
N ASN A 668 -6.59 19.51 -12.08
CA ASN A 668 -7.93 20.05 -11.85
C ASN A 668 -8.48 19.81 -10.43
N ALA A 669 -7.98 18.80 -9.71
CA ALA A 669 -8.36 18.57 -8.31
C ALA A 669 -7.30 19.05 -7.30
N GLY A 670 -6.17 19.60 -7.77
CA GLY A 670 -5.18 20.28 -6.93
C GLY A 670 -4.51 19.39 -5.87
N VAL A 671 -4.41 18.08 -6.14
CA VAL A 671 -3.75 17.10 -5.24
C VAL A 671 -2.26 17.02 -5.54
N ASP A 672 -1.43 16.86 -4.51
CA ASP A 672 0.04 16.81 -4.67
C ASP A 672 0.48 15.61 -5.52
N SER A 673 -0.22 14.49 -5.39
CA SER A 673 -0.10 13.31 -6.27
C SER A 673 -1.38 12.46 -6.21
N VAL A 674 -1.47 11.47 -7.11
CA VAL A 674 -2.57 10.50 -7.16
C VAL A 674 -2.07 9.11 -6.78
N MET A 675 -2.82 8.46 -5.91
CA MET A 675 -2.63 7.05 -5.57
C MET A 675 -3.47 6.14 -6.48
N ILE A 676 -2.80 5.20 -7.13
CA ILE A 676 -3.34 4.30 -8.13
C ILE A 676 -3.55 2.91 -7.52
N GLY A 677 -4.78 2.39 -7.62
CA GLY A 677 -5.16 1.07 -7.12
C GLY A 677 -5.40 0.07 -8.25
N ARG A 678 -6.68 -0.16 -8.57
CA ARG A 678 -7.10 -1.15 -9.59
C ARG A 678 -6.44 -0.93 -10.95
N GLY A 679 -6.22 0.31 -11.36
CA GLY A 679 -5.53 0.65 -12.62
C GLY A 679 -4.15 0.00 -12.73
N ALA A 680 -3.37 -0.05 -11.64
CA ALA A 680 -2.07 -0.71 -11.63
C ALA A 680 -2.18 -2.24 -11.71
N ILE A 681 -3.14 -2.88 -11.03
CA ILE A 681 -3.28 -4.35 -11.08
C ILE A 681 -3.80 -4.81 -12.46
N ILE A 682 -4.67 -4.02 -13.10
CA ILE A 682 -5.12 -4.30 -14.48
C ILE A 682 -4.00 -4.00 -15.48
N LYS A 683 -3.25 -2.91 -15.27
CA LYS A 683 -2.28 -2.35 -16.21
C LYS A 683 -1.04 -1.80 -15.47
N PRO A 684 -0.04 -2.63 -15.11
CA PRO A 684 1.12 -2.20 -14.32
C PRO A 684 1.92 -1.05 -14.96
N TRP A 685 1.97 -1.00 -16.30
CA TRP A 685 2.63 0.07 -17.05
C TRP A 685 1.80 1.37 -17.12
N ILE A 686 0.76 1.54 -16.30
CA ILE A 686 0.13 2.85 -16.06
C ILE A 686 1.17 3.87 -15.52
N PHE A 687 2.14 3.42 -14.74
CA PHE A 687 3.25 4.25 -14.27
C PHE A 687 4.19 4.65 -15.43
N GLU A 688 4.38 3.75 -16.41
CA GLU A 688 5.16 4.00 -17.62
C GLU A 688 4.45 5.01 -18.52
N GLU A 689 3.12 4.90 -18.69
CA GLU A 689 2.29 5.90 -19.38
C GLU A 689 2.40 7.29 -18.72
N ILE A 690 2.36 7.35 -17.38
CA ILE A 690 2.48 8.62 -16.63
C ILE A 690 3.86 9.23 -16.85
N SER A 691 4.94 8.45 -16.72
CA SER A 691 6.30 8.95 -16.95
C SER A 691 6.60 9.28 -18.41
N ALA A 692 5.83 8.74 -19.37
CA ALA A 692 5.97 9.01 -20.79
C ALA A 692 4.99 10.08 -21.34
N GLY A 693 3.97 10.46 -20.55
CA GLY A 693 2.93 11.41 -20.96
C GLY A 693 2.03 10.92 -22.09
N GLN A 694 1.92 9.61 -22.32
CA GLN A 694 1.19 9.05 -23.46
C GLN A 694 0.58 7.66 -23.19
N TYR A 695 -0.34 7.22 -24.06
CA TYR A 695 -0.94 5.89 -24.02
C TYR A 695 0.03 4.82 -24.54
N LEU A 696 0.08 3.66 -23.88
CA LEU A 696 0.99 2.56 -24.25
C LEU A 696 0.21 1.26 -24.46
N ASP A 697 0.02 0.89 -25.74
CA ASP A 697 -0.68 -0.33 -26.16
C ASP A 697 0.24 -1.55 -26.19
N LYS A 698 0.65 -2.03 -25.01
CA LYS A 698 1.61 -3.13 -24.88
C LYS A 698 1.12 -4.40 -25.57
N SER A 699 1.96 -4.94 -26.45
CA SER A 699 1.72 -6.17 -27.19
C SER A 699 1.49 -7.38 -26.26
N ALA A 700 0.90 -8.44 -26.78
CA ALA A 700 0.70 -9.68 -26.03
C ALA A 700 2.02 -10.24 -25.45
N THR A 701 3.13 -10.11 -26.18
CA THR A 701 4.47 -10.55 -25.77
C THR A 701 5.04 -9.70 -24.64
N GLU A 702 4.95 -8.37 -24.72
CA GLU A 702 5.36 -7.47 -23.61
C GLU A 702 4.52 -7.73 -22.35
N ARG A 703 3.21 -7.93 -22.51
CA ARG A 703 2.30 -8.24 -21.39
C ARG A 703 2.61 -9.60 -20.77
N LEU A 704 3.04 -10.58 -21.55
CA LEU A 704 3.54 -11.86 -21.04
C LEU A 704 4.91 -11.71 -20.35
N ALA A 705 5.79 -10.81 -20.81
CA ALA A 705 7.07 -10.53 -20.14
C ALA A 705 6.89 -9.91 -18.74
N TYR A 706 5.80 -9.17 -18.48
CA TYR A 706 5.47 -8.73 -17.11
C TYR A 706 5.05 -9.90 -16.21
N VAL A 707 4.39 -10.92 -16.76
CA VAL A 707 4.07 -12.18 -16.05
C VAL A 707 5.35 -12.98 -15.76
N GLU A 708 6.28 -13.02 -16.72
CA GLU A 708 7.62 -13.61 -16.52
C GLU A 708 8.40 -12.91 -15.40
N LYS A 709 8.45 -11.57 -15.40
CA LYS A 709 9.09 -10.78 -14.35
C LYS A 709 8.47 -11.07 -12.98
N PHE A 710 7.14 -11.09 -12.88
CA PHE A 710 6.45 -11.46 -11.65
C PHE A 710 6.85 -12.86 -11.15
N ALA A 711 6.94 -13.85 -12.05
CA ALA A 711 7.36 -15.21 -11.69
C ALA A 711 8.80 -15.26 -11.15
N LYS A 712 9.74 -14.54 -11.78
CA LYS A 712 11.14 -14.43 -11.31
C LYS A 712 11.21 -13.73 -9.94
N TYR A 713 10.59 -12.57 -9.81
CA TYR A 713 10.57 -11.78 -8.56
C TYR A 713 9.86 -12.54 -7.42
N GLY A 714 8.86 -13.37 -7.73
CA GLY A 714 8.20 -14.26 -6.78
C GLY A 714 9.12 -15.36 -6.24
N MET A 715 9.93 -15.99 -7.10
CA MET A 715 10.91 -16.97 -6.64
C MET A 715 12.03 -16.34 -5.81
N GLU A 716 12.47 -15.12 -6.17
CA GLU A 716 13.37 -14.32 -5.33
C GLU A 716 12.75 -14.01 -3.95
N ALA A 717 11.46 -13.64 -3.89
CA ALA A 717 10.78 -13.24 -2.65
C ALA A 717 10.38 -14.43 -1.74
N TRP A 718 9.86 -15.52 -2.32
CA TRP A 718 9.26 -16.64 -1.61
C TRP A 718 10.05 -17.95 -1.70
N GLY A 719 10.81 -18.18 -2.77
CA GLY A 719 11.70 -19.34 -2.93
C GLY A 719 11.66 -19.96 -4.33
N SER A 720 12.77 -20.57 -4.74
CA SER A 720 12.85 -21.42 -5.93
C SER A 720 12.65 -22.91 -5.58
N ASP A 721 12.21 -23.23 -4.36
CA ASP A 721 11.74 -24.54 -3.89
C ASP A 721 10.21 -24.70 -4.10
N GLU A 722 9.71 -25.92 -3.94
CA GLU A 722 8.29 -26.27 -4.18
C GLU A 722 7.31 -25.37 -3.39
N LEU A 723 7.64 -24.98 -2.16
CA LEU A 723 6.81 -24.07 -1.38
C LEU A 723 6.82 -22.63 -1.97
N GLY A 724 8.00 -22.13 -2.33
CA GLY A 724 8.18 -20.81 -2.92
C GLY A 724 7.55 -20.66 -4.31
N LEU A 725 7.65 -21.68 -5.17
CA LEU A 725 6.98 -21.68 -6.47
C LEU A 725 5.46 -21.76 -6.36
N ASN A 726 4.90 -22.53 -5.42
CA ASN A 726 3.44 -22.56 -5.26
C ASN A 726 2.87 -21.28 -4.63
N TYR A 727 3.62 -20.60 -3.74
CA TYR A 727 3.27 -19.22 -3.35
C TYR A 727 3.32 -18.27 -4.55
N THR A 728 4.40 -18.32 -5.35
CA THR A 728 4.54 -17.52 -6.57
C THR A 728 3.38 -17.74 -7.53
N ARG A 729 3.02 -19.00 -7.80
CA ARG A 729 1.88 -19.39 -8.65
C ARG A 729 0.58 -18.83 -8.10
N ARG A 730 0.30 -19.02 -6.81
CA ARG A 730 -0.92 -18.50 -6.17
C ARG A 730 -1.07 -16.98 -6.34
N PHE A 731 -0.03 -16.20 -6.02
CA PHE A 731 -0.11 -14.74 -6.12
C PHE A 731 -0.11 -14.25 -7.58
N LEU A 732 0.55 -14.97 -8.51
CA LEU A 732 0.44 -14.71 -9.94
C LEU A 732 -0.99 -14.93 -10.44
N LEU A 733 -1.69 -15.99 -9.99
CA LEU A 733 -3.08 -16.24 -10.38
C LEU A 733 -4.05 -15.20 -9.81
N GLU A 734 -3.81 -14.68 -8.60
CA GLU A 734 -4.58 -13.55 -8.06
C GLU A 734 -4.33 -12.28 -8.89
N PHE A 735 -3.08 -11.98 -9.28
CA PHE A 735 -2.74 -10.87 -10.19
C PHE A 735 -3.41 -11.02 -11.57
N LEU A 736 -3.31 -12.20 -12.20
CA LEU A 736 -3.95 -12.51 -13.48
C LEU A 736 -5.48 -12.31 -13.44
N SER A 737 -6.13 -12.56 -12.30
CA SER A 737 -7.57 -12.33 -12.07
C SER A 737 -8.03 -10.86 -12.13
N PHE A 738 -7.09 -9.92 -12.26
CA PHE A 738 -7.33 -8.52 -12.62
C PHE A 738 -6.65 -8.13 -13.95
N PHE A 739 -5.45 -8.64 -14.22
CA PHE A 739 -4.70 -8.38 -15.47
C PHE A 739 -5.52 -8.71 -16.73
N HIS A 740 -6.30 -9.80 -16.70
CA HIS A 740 -7.15 -10.23 -17.82
C HIS A 740 -8.25 -9.22 -18.20
N ARG A 741 -8.48 -8.19 -17.38
CA ARG A 741 -9.49 -7.14 -17.60
C ARG A 741 -8.97 -6.02 -18.50
N TYR A 742 -7.66 -5.97 -18.79
CA TYR A 742 -7.10 -5.01 -19.72
C TYR A 742 -7.62 -5.26 -21.14
N VAL A 743 -8.22 -4.24 -21.74
CA VAL A 743 -8.56 -4.21 -23.16
C VAL A 743 -7.44 -3.44 -23.87
N PRO A 744 -6.75 -4.01 -24.87
CA PRO A 744 -5.70 -3.30 -25.59
C PRO A 744 -6.24 -2.09 -26.36
N ILE A 745 -5.46 -1.02 -26.39
CA ILE A 745 -5.91 0.31 -26.79
C ILE A 745 -6.28 0.34 -28.28
N GLY A 746 -5.54 -0.39 -29.12
CA GLY A 746 -5.84 -0.54 -30.55
C GLY A 746 -7.16 -1.24 -30.88
N LEU A 747 -7.83 -1.89 -29.92
CA LEU A 747 -9.13 -2.54 -30.09
C LEU A 747 -10.31 -1.61 -29.72
N LEU A 748 -10.06 -0.43 -29.16
CA LEU A 748 -11.10 0.49 -28.70
C LEU A 748 -11.55 1.45 -29.82
N GLU A 749 -12.86 1.74 -29.91
CA GLU A 749 -13.43 2.67 -30.89
C GLU A 749 -13.12 4.14 -30.55
N TYR A 750 -12.98 4.48 -29.26
CA TYR A 750 -12.59 5.82 -28.80
C TYR A 750 -11.71 5.78 -27.54
N LEU A 751 -10.98 6.88 -27.32
CA LEU A 751 -10.20 7.17 -26.11
C LEU A 751 -10.78 8.44 -25.44
N PRO A 752 -10.58 8.66 -24.12
CA PRO A 752 -9.86 7.83 -23.16
C PRO A 752 -10.56 6.49 -22.84
N PRO A 753 -9.81 5.45 -22.42
CA PRO A 753 -10.37 4.15 -22.08
C PRO A 753 -11.06 4.16 -20.70
N ALA A 754 -12.38 4.14 -20.69
CA ALA A 754 -13.16 4.02 -19.45
C ALA A 754 -13.06 2.60 -18.84
N MET A 755 -12.00 2.31 -18.07
CA MET A 755 -11.71 0.96 -17.52
C MET A 755 -12.78 0.37 -16.56
N ASN A 756 -13.79 1.14 -16.14
CA ASN A 756 -14.95 0.59 -15.43
C ASN A 756 -15.94 -0.12 -16.39
N ASP A 757 -15.88 0.17 -17.69
CA ASP A 757 -16.73 -0.42 -18.72
C ASP A 757 -16.25 -1.82 -19.09
N ARG A 758 -17.19 -2.77 -19.22
CA ARG A 758 -16.88 -4.20 -19.32
C ARG A 758 -16.77 -4.63 -20.78
N PRO A 759 -15.69 -5.31 -21.20
CA PRO A 759 -15.59 -5.81 -22.56
C PRO A 759 -16.68 -6.86 -22.84
N PRO A 760 -17.40 -6.76 -23.98
CA PRO A 760 -18.20 -7.86 -24.52
C PRO A 760 -17.31 -9.07 -24.86
N ALA A 761 -17.88 -10.14 -25.42
CA ALA A 761 -17.07 -11.22 -25.96
C ALA A 761 -16.26 -10.70 -27.16
N TYR A 762 -14.94 -10.78 -27.08
CA TYR A 762 -14.02 -10.30 -28.12
C TYR A 762 -12.84 -11.25 -28.30
N LYS A 763 -12.26 -11.26 -29.50
CA LYS A 763 -11.00 -11.94 -29.81
C LYS A 763 -9.87 -10.91 -29.85
N GLY A 764 -8.70 -11.27 -29.33
CA GLY A 764 -7.50 -10.43 -29.42
C GLY A 764 -6.93 -10.36 -30.84
N ARG A 765 -5.95 -9.47 -31.06
CA ARG A 765 -5.18 -9.40 -32.33
C ARG A 765 -4.47 -10.71 -32.67
N ASN A 766 -4.21 -11.54 -31.67
CA ASN A 766 -3.69 -12.89 -31.82
C ASN A 766 -4.19 -13.82 -30.68
N GLU A 767 -3.79 -15.08 -30.72
CA GLU A 767 -4.23 -16.11 -29.77
C GLU A 767 -3.70 -15.86 -28.36
N LEU A 768 -2.45 -15.39 -28.20
CA LEU A 768 -1.89 -15.03 -26.90
C LEU A 768 -2.63 -13.85 -26.26
N GLU A 769 -3.03 -12.85 -27.05
CA GLU A 769 -3.86 -11.74 -26.58
C GLU A 769 -5.25 -12.21 -26.13
N THR A 770 -5.82 -13.19 -26.85
CA THR A 770 -7.10 -13.81 -26.51
C THR A 770 -6.99 -14.64 -25.22
N LEU A 771 -5.90 -15.39 -25.05
CA LEU A 771 -5.59 -16.17 -23.84
C LEU A 771 -5.40 -15.26 -22.63
N LEU A 772 -4.65 -14.16 -22.78
CA LEU A 772 -4.45 -13.15 -21.74
C LEU A 772 -5.75 -12.42 -21.36
N ALA A 773 -6.73 -12.34 -22.26
CA ALA A 773 -8.06 -11.79 -21.98
C ALA A 773 -9.05 -12.81 -21.37
N SER A 774 -8.66 -14.09 -21.28
CA SER A 774 -9.55 -15.17 -20.83
C SER A 774 -10.06 -14.93 -19.41
N LYS A 775 -11.36 -15.22 -19.21
CA LYS A 775 -12.05 -15.17 -17.92
C LYS A 775 -12.07 -16.53 -17.21
N ASN A 776 -11.39 -17.54 -17.78
CA ASN A 776 -11.28 -18.88 -17.21
C ASN A 776 -10.00 -19.03 -16.38
N TYR A 777 -10.15 -19.39 -15.11
CA TYR A 777 -9.02 -19.56 -14.19
C TYR A 777 -8.06 -20.70 -14.60
N LEU A 778 -8.55 -21.69 -15.37
CA LEU A 778 -7.73 -22.76 -15.93
C LEU A 778 -6.71 -22.24 -16.97
N ASP A 779 -7.06 -21.19 -17.72
CA ASP A 779 -6.13 -20.57 -18.66
C ASP A 779 -5.06 -19.75 -17.93
N TRP A 780 -5.40 -19.15 -16.79
CA TRP A 780 -4.42 -18.50 -15.92
C TRP A 780 -3.44 -19.52 -15.33
N ILE A 781 -3.89 -20.74 -15.01
CA ILE A 781 -3.02 -21.85 -14.63
C ILE A 781 -2.06 -22.18 -15.77
N LYS A 782 -2.53 -22.40 -17.01
CA LYS A 782 -1.66 -22.63 -18.17
C LYS A 782 -0.62 -21.51 -18.38
N ILE A 783 -1.03 -20.24 -18.25
CA ILE A 783 -0.10 -19.08 -18.31
C ILE A 783 0.96 -19.18 -17.20
N SER A 784 0.57 -19.57 -15.98
CA SER A 784 1.54 -19.75 -14.88
C SER A 784 2.51 -20.91 -15.13
N GLU A 785 2.10 -21.94 -15.86
CA GLU A 785 2.93 -23.12 -16.16
C GLU A 785 4.07 -22.82 -17.15
N MET A 786 3.89 -21.83 -18.03
CA MET A 786 4.93 -21.34 -18.94
C MET A 786 6.21 -20.89 -18.19
N PHE A 787 6.06 -20.40 -16.95
CA PHE A 787 7.14 -19.81 -16.16
C PHE A 787 7.45 -20.52 -14.85
N LEU A 788 6.53 -21.35 -14.33
CA LEU A 788 6.68 -22.07 -13.05
C LEU A 788 6.65 -23.59 -13.23
N GLY A 789 6.73 -24.08 -14.47
CA GLY A 789 6.57 -25.49 -14.82
C GLY A 789 5.15 -26.01 -14.56
N PRO A 790 4.88 -27.31 -14.78
CA PRO A 790 3.56 -27.88 -14.55
C PRO A 790 3.12 -27.74 -13.08
N ALA A 791 1.84 -27.47 -12.87
CA ALA A 791 1.24 -27.39 -11.54
C ALA A 791 1.23 -28.78 -10.86
N PRO A 792 1.42 -28.86 -9.54
CA PRO A 792 1.25 -30.11 -8.80
C PRO A 792 -0.17 -30.70 -8.98
N PRO A 793 -0.35 -32.03 -9.02
CA PRO A 793 -1.68 -32.64 -9.21
C PRO A 793 -2.72 -32.30 -8.12
N ASN A 794 -2.27 -31.84 -6.96
CA ASN A 794 -3.11 -31.37 -5.86
C ASN A 794 -3.28 -29.84 -5.81
N PHE A 795 -2.74 -29.10 -6.79
CA PHE A 795 -2.83 -27.65 -6.85
C PHE A 795 -4.24 -27.20 -7.22
N LYS A 796 -4.97 -26.69 -6.23
CA LYS A 796 -6.28 -26.07 -6.41
C LYS A 796 -6.13 -24.55 -6.27
N PHE A 797 -6.60 -23.81 -7.28
CA PHE A 797 -6.79 -22.37 -7.21
C PHE A 797 -8.26 -22.03 -7.41
N GLN A 798 -8.82 -21.27 -6.47
CA GLN A 798 -10.16 -20.69 -6.61
C GLN A 798 -10.02 -19.16 -6.60
N PRO A 799 -10.47 -18.44 -7.64
CA PRO A 799 -10.44 -16.98 -7.66
C PRO A 799 -11.17 -16.38 -6.45
N LYS A 800 -10.67 -15.25 -5.95
CA LYS A 800 -11.25 -14.52 -4.80
C LYS A 800 -12.71 -14.11 -5.03
N HIS A 801 -13.05 -13.77 -6.28
CA HIS A 801 -14.37 -13.30 -6.72
C HIS A 801 -15.14 -14.45 -7.41
N LYS A 802 -16.38 -14.73 -7.00
CA LYS A 802 -17.16 -15.88 -7.52
C LYS A 802 -17.49 -15.79 -9.01
N SER A 803 -17.59 -14.58 -9.55
CA SER A 803 -17.89 -14.30 -10.95
C SER A 803 -16.66 -14.29 -11.88
N ASN A 804 -15.45 -14.38 -11.31
CA ASN A 804 -14.19 -14.59 -12.03
C ASN A 804 -13.93 -16.09 -12.34
N ALA A 805 -14.91 -16.99 -12.11
CA ALA A 805 -14.78 -18.41 -12.38
C ALA A 805 -16.09 -19.00 -12.92
N TYR A 806 -16.02 -19.62 -14.09
CA TYR A 806 -16.93 -20.68 -14.49
C TYR A 806 -16.10 -21.92 -14.78
N GLU A 807 -16.44 -23.01 -14.10
CA GLU A 807 -15.95 -24.34 -14.43
C GLU A 807 -16.81 -24.85 -15.59
N SER A 808 -16.23 -24.94 -16.79
CA SER A 808 -16.94 -25.28 -18.01
C SER A 808 -17.18 -26.79 -18.10
N ILE A 809 -18.10 -27.28 -17.27
CA ILE A 809 -18.70 -28.62 -17.42
C ILE A 809 -19.69 -28.56 -18.59
N GLU A 810 -19.14 -28.51 -19.81
CA GLU A 810 -19.78 -28.67 -21.12
C GLU A 810 -18.69 -28.44 -22.19
N ALA A 811 -17.78 -29.41 -22.31
CA ALA A 811 -16.70 -29.44 -23.32
C ALA A 811 -16.33 -30.87 -23.78
N GLU A 812 -17.21 -31.84 -23.50
CA GLU A 812 -17.23 -33.18 -24.11
C GLU A 812 -18.70 -33.43 -24.50
N GLY A 813 -19.00 -33.42 -25.81
CA GLY A 813 -20.36 -33.41 -26.35
C GLY A 813 -20.50 -32.43 -27.51
#